data_AF-A0A7W0NVX1-F1
#
_entry.id   AF-A0A7W0NVX1-F1
#
_cell.length_a   1.000
_cell.length_b   1.000
_cell.length_c   1.000
_cell.angle_alpha   90.00
_cell.angle_beta   90.00
_cell.angle_gamma   90.00
#
_symmetry.space_group_name_H-M   'P 1'
#
loop_
_entity.id
_entity.type
_entity.pdbx_description
1 polymer ?
#
loop_
_entity_poly.entity_id
_entity_poly.type
_entity_poly.pdbx_seq_one_letter_code
_entity_poly.pdbx_strand_id
1 'polypeptide(L)'
;MNFGDPVGQTLDGKYQIERELGRGGMGTVYLAIHLGTERPVAVKVIAPQFMERAEFVERFRREARAAGRLRHPNVVNVTDFGFAETSDGRAAYLVMEYLDGCTLGEILEEEHNLPIAWTLDILEQVCSAVHEAHEQGIIHRDLKPDNIWLEPNQRGGYTVKVLDFGIAKLEEHRPFDGIGSDAIDISVAPNPTHVYSAKDTVAESSGDTRIHDSVSPTLILQSGTIVQTPQSDEARTAIIPIAPLVGDPETIGTRLISGSNDGDASSATGSELTRVGAVIGTPLYMSPEQCRGEKLDARSDIYSMGVIAYQMLSGKTPFEGDFTYVMEAHKSFPIPPLDAKKVRKKLKLVIATALAKNPDDRPQTAEAFASSLISRSEGIFGLLRRAGMIYTEHLPKFLGITIFLFLPFILASIANVALSVYFIAEHPDGITSLPWKITFTLFTILTTFTAVFCGYLAVGTITWMVNQILALPLRPVRMRPALLATWTNWKSLIGTGVLSTLLTFAGYALCFVPGLILSITLALVAPVVMMENLRGFAAMKRSKALVLRSLGTTTAAVALLFFVPLMIGGLTGGIVALSVKSIADASEKASAGEKKSDGTAGDSSNVAAEPPPDDTVEVNVGPGGKVTVKSDESSMIRRIARVARESLTSLLMLPIQILLTSFSSIIVALLYLKTRQAGGENLRDLFNQFEETEHPRKKWQERVRNRLRQSWRITSRSSNERSNP
;
A
#
# COMPACT_ATOMS: atom_id res chain seq x y z
N MET A 1 35.58 12.27 28.78
CA MET A 1 36.92 11.76 28.42
C MET A 1 37.32 12.44 27.12
N ASN A 2 38.39 13.22 27.11
CA ASN A 2 38.91 13.87 25.90
C ASN A 2 39.89 12.90 25.24
N PHE A 3 39.48 12.32 24.11
CA PHE A 3 40.40 11.71 23.15
C PHE A 3 41.26 12.85 22.56
N GLY A 4 42.55 12.65 22.37
CA GLY A 4 43.42 13.59 21.66
C GLY A 4 42.82 13.91 20.30
N ASP A 5 42.54 15.18 20.05
CA ASP A 5 41.73 15.62 18.92
C ASP A 5 42.50 15.37 17.60
N PRO A 6 42.05 14.43 16.72
CA PRO A 6 42.71 14.16 15.46
C PRO A 6 42.39 15.24 14.41
N VAL A 7 41.60 16.26 14.74
CA VAL A 7 41.31 17.40 13.86
C VAL A 7 42.61 18.06 13.39
N GLY A 8 42.71 18.27 12.07
CA GLY A 8 43.89 18.80 11.41
C GLY A 8 44.97 17.75 11.10
N GLN A 9 44.85 16.52 11.59
CA GLN A 9 45.77 15.42 11.27
C GLN A 9 45.33 14.67 10.00
N THR A 10 46.30 13.98 9.38
CA THR A 10 46.04 13.11 8.23
C THR A 10 46.16 11.65 8.62
N LEU A 11 45.05 10.90 8.57
CA LEU A 11 45.04 9.46 8.83
C LEU A 11 45.51 8.67 7.61
N ASP A 12 46.46 7.76 7.82
CA ASP A 12 47.06 6.86 6.81
C ASP A 12 47.59 7.59 5.56
N GLY A 13 47.93 8.88 5.71
CA GLY A 13 48.34 9.74 4.58
C GLY A 13 47.25 10.00 3.53
N LYS A 14 45.99 9.62 3.80
CA LYS A 14 44.88 9.65 2.82
C LYS A 14 43.72 10.53 3.23
N TYR A 15 43.44 10.65 4.52
CA TYR A 15 42.23 11.31 5.02
C TYR A 15 42.60 12.46 5.94
N GLN A 16 42.39 13.68 5.49
CA GLN A 16 42.61 14.87 6.31
C GLN A 16 41.36 15.15 7.15
N ILE A 17 41.48 15.09 8.47
CA ILE A 17 40.36 15.31 9.40
C ILE A 17 40.08 16.81 9.53
N GLU A 18 38.84 17.23 9.27
CA GLU A 18 38.44 18.64 9.32
C GLU A 18 37.75 19.03 10.63
N ARG A 19 36.70 18.29 11.02
CA ARG A 19 35.92 18.59 12.22
C ARG A 19 35.20 17.36 12.76
N GLU A 20 34.90 17.36 14.06
CA GLU A 20 34.04 16.36 14.68
C GLU A 20 32.59 16.48 14.16
N LEU A 21 31.97 15.35 13.81
CA LEU A 21 30.55 15.24 13.46
C LEU A 21 29.73 14.73 14.65
N GLY A 22 30.29 13.83 15.45
CA GLY A 22 29.65 13.34 16.67
C GLY A 22 30.47 12.27 17.38
N ARG A 23 30.17 12.02 18.65
CA ARG A 23 30.90 11.09 19.50
C ARG A 23 29.95 10.04 20.09
N GLY A 24 30.36 8.77 20.02
CA GLY A 24 29.61 7.63 20.57
C GLY A 24 30.46 6.80 21.54
N GLY A 25 29.89 5.68 22.01
CA GLY A 25 30.52 4.83 23.04
C GLY A 25 31.86 4.18 22.63
N MET A 26 32.02 3.83 21.35
CA MET A 26 33.22 3.16 20.83
C MET A 26 34.24 4.10 20.16
N GLY A 27 33.88 5.36 19.92
CA GLY A 27 34.71 6.25 19.13
C GLY A 27 33.99 7.50 18.65
N THR A 28 34.72 8.29 17.87
CA THR A 28 34.28 9.59 17.37
C THR A 28 34.20 9.56 15.84
N VAL A 29 33.16 10.16 15.28
CA VAL A 29 32.96 10.32 13.84
C VAL A 29 33.39 11.74 13.45
N TYR A 30 34.24 11.83 12.43
CA TYR A 30 34.75 13.08 11.91
C TYR A 30 34.40 13.26 10.44
N LEU A 31 34.25 14.51 10.01
CA LEU A 31 34.30 14.89 8.60
C LEU A 31 35.77 14.91 8.19
N ALA A 32 36.08 14.26 7.08
CA ALA A 32 37.41 14.27 6.51
C ALA A 32 37.36 14.44 4.99
N ILE A 33 38.43 14.96 4.41
CA ILE A 33 38.63 14.99 2.96
C ILE A 33 39.57 13.87 2.56
N HIS A 34 39.12 13.02 1.62
CA HIS A 34 40.01 12.06 1.01
C HIS A 34 40.94 12.77 0.01
N LEU A 35 42.23 12.89 0.34
CA LEU A 35 43.21 13.70 -0.38
C LEU A 35 43.40 13.29 -1.85
N GLY A 36 43.16 12.01 -2.19
CA GLY A 36 43.31 11.53 -3.57
C GLY A 36 42.11 11.84 -4.46
N THR A 37 40.90 11.97 -3.91
CA THR A 37 39.68 12.21 -4.70
C THR A 37 39.05 13.58 -4.42
N GLU A 38 39.56 14.31 -3.43
CA GLU A 38 39.06 15.60 -2.95
C GLU A 38 37.57 15.55 -2.55
N ARG A 39 37.11 14.40 -2.07
CA ARG A 39 35.71 14.19 -1.67
C ARG A 39 35.56 14.17 -0.15
N PRO A 40 34.49 14.75 0.39
CA PRO A 40 34.15 14.61 1.79
C PRO A 40 33.75 13.16 2.10
N VAL A 41 34.23 12.67 3.23
CA VAL A 41 33.94 11.34 3.79
C VAL A 41 33.70 11.46 5.29
N ALA A 42 32.91 10.54 5.85
CA ALA A 42 32.76 10.39 7.29
C ALA A 42 33.74 9.32 7.78
N VAL A 43 34.60 9.64 8.75
CA VAL A 43 35.59 8.72 9.30
C VAL A 43 35.28 8.46 10.77
N LYS A 44 34.90 7.22 11.09
CA LYS A 44 34.67 6.76 12.46
C LYS A 44 35.97 6.22 13.02
N VAL A 45 36.55 6.91 13.99
CA VAL A 45 37.80 6.54 14.67
C VAL A 45 37.45 5.86 15.99
N ILE A 46 37.87 4.61 16.15
CA ILE A 46 37.65 3.79 17.34
C ILE A 46 38.81 4.00 18.32
N ALA A 47 38.49 4.16 19.59
CA ALA A 47 39.47 4.51 20.61
C ALA A 47 40.59 3.44 20.78
N PRO A 48 41.85 3.85 21.05
CA PRO A 48 43.00 2.94 21.19
C PRO A 48 42.83 1.84 22.25
N GLN A 49 42.05 2.10 23.32
CA GLN A 49 41.78 1.12 24.38
C GLN A 49 41.13 -0.18 23.88
N PHE A 50 40.41 -0.14 22.76
CA PHE A 50 39.83 -1.34 22.16
C PHE A 50 40.85 -2.13 21.32
N MET A 51 41.94 -1.49 20.91
CA MET A 51 42.99 -2.07 20.07
C MET A 51 43.99 -2.94 20.83
N GLU A 52 44.00 -2.89 22.16
CA GLU A 52 44.86 -3.73 23.00
C GLU A 52 44.49 -5.21 22.96
N ARG A 53 43.25 -5.54 22.53
CA ARG A 53 42.73 -6.91 22.50
C ARG A 53 42.76 -7.48 21.08
N ALA A 54 43.57 -8.52 20.87
CA ALA A 54 43.68 -9.18 19.57
C ALA A 54 42.32 -9.67 19.02
N GLU A 55 41.46 -10.21 19.90
CA GLU A 55 40.11 -10.67 19.56
C GLU A 55 39.23 -9.54 19.00
N PHE A 56 39.34 -8.32 19.55
CA PHE A 56 38.59 -7.16 19.06
C PHE A 56 39.03 -6.80 17.64
N VAL A 57 40.34 -6.77 17.38
CA VAL A 57 40.89 -6.41 16.06
C VAL A 57 40.44 -7.40 14.98
N GLU A 58 40.45 -8.71 15.28
CA GLU A 58 39.96 -9.73 14.34
C GLU A 58 38.46 -9.58 14.07
N ARG A 59 37.69 -9.29 15.11
CA ARG A 59 36.24 -9.07 15.00
C ARG A 59 35.91 -7.80 14.21
N PHE A 60 36.60 -6.69 14.49
CA PHE A 60 36.47 -5.44 13.75
C PHE A 60 36.77 -5.66 12.26
N ARG A 61 37.87 -6.34 11.93
CA ARG A 61 38.18 -6.69 10.52
C ARG A 61 37.08 -7.53 9.88
N ARG A 62 36.48 -8.47 10.60
CA ARG A 62 35.39 -9.30 10.08
C ARG A 62 34.13 -8.48 9.81
N GLU A 63 33.75 -7.62 10.75
CA GLU A 63 32.53 -6.80 10.67
C GLU A 63 32.68 -5.66 9.65
N ALA A 64 33.81 -4.96 9.62
CA ALA A 64 34.11 -3.95 8.60
C ALA A 64 34.10 -4.52 7.17
N ARG A 65 34.63 -5.74 6.97
CA ARG A 65 34.56 -6.44 5.68
C ARG A 65 33.14 -6.85 5.30
N ALA A 66 32.30 -7.21 6.27
CA ALA A 66 30.91 -7.54 6.01
C ALA A 66 30.14 -6.28 5.60
N ALA A 67 30.33 -5.17 6.32
CA ALA A 67 29.74 -3.88 6.00
C ALA A 67 30.17 -3.35 4.62
N GLY A 68 31.46 -3.46 4.26
CA GLY A 68 31.95 -3.04 2.93
C GLY A 68 31.47 -3.88 1.75
N ARG A 69 30.87 -5.05 1.99
CA ARG A 69 30.24 -5.87 0.94
C ARG A 69 28.79 -5.49 0.69
N LEU A 70 28.13 -4.90 1.69
CA LEU A 70 26.73 -4.52 1.61
C LEU A 70 26.59 -3.30 0.68
N ARG A 71 25.95 -3.48 -0.47
CA ARG A 71 25.73 -2.44 -1.47
C ARG A 71 24.25 -2.28 -1.73
N HIS A 72 23.67 -1.22 -1.19
CA HIS A 72 22.27 -0.91 -1.36
C HIS A 72 22.07 0.62 -1.35
N PRO A 73 21.17 1.20 -2.16
CA PRO A 73 20.95 2.65 -2.20
C PRO A 73 20.61 3.24 -0.82
N ASN A 74 19.88 2.47 0.01
CA ASN A 74 19.44 2.86 1.34
C ASN A 74 20.34 2.38 2.50
N VAL A 75 21.56 1.93 2.21
CA VAL A 75 22.57 1.58 3.22
C VAL A 75 23.76 2.52 3.07
N VAL A 76 24.32 2.97 4.19
CA VAL A 76 25.56 3.77 4.17
C VAL A 76 26.70 2.98 3.57
N ASN A 77 27.36 3.55 2.56
CA ASN A 77 28.46 2.87 1.89
C ASN A 77 29.75 2.96 2.71
N VAL A 78 30.29 1.81 3.10
CA VAL A 78 31.61 1.70 3.74
C VAL A 78 32.66 1.47 2.65
N THR A 79 33.58 2.42 2.50
CA THR A 79 34.54 2.42 1.39
C THR A 79 35.90 1.85 1.76
N ASP A 80 36.38 2.12 2.98
CA ASP A 80 37.68 1.68 3.44
C ASP A 80 37.68 1.44 4.96
N PHE A 81 38.63 0.67 5.45
CA PHE A 81 38.92 0.53 6.87
C PHE A 81 40.41 0.34 7.08
N GLY A 82 40.94 0.82 8.19
CA GLY A 82 42.37 0.72 8.46
C GLY A 82 42.72 0.88 9.92
N PHE A 83 44.02 0.95 10.15
CA PHE A 83 44.61 1.22 11.45
C PHE A 83 45.62 2.33 11.26
N ALA A 84 45.53 3.37 12.07
CA ALA A 84 46.43 4.52 12.03
C ALA A 84 47.05 4.73 13.41
N GLU A 85 48.28 5.24 13.43
CA GLU A 85 48.85 5.80 14.65
C GLU A 85 48.25 7.19 14.86
N THR A 86 47.63 7.41 16.01
CA THR A 86 47.19 8.74 16.46
C THR A 86 48.10 9.24 17.56
N SER A 87 47.90 10.47 18.04
CA SER A 87 48.64 11.01 19.19
C SER A 87 48.56 10.14 20.44
N ASP A 88 47.49 9.33 20.56
CA ASP A 88 47.15 8.54 21.74
C ASP A 88 47.43 7.04 21.54
N GLY A 89 48.11 6.69 20.44
CA GLY A 89 48.46 5.33 20.07
C GLY A 89 47.65 4.78 18.90
N ARG A 90 47.73 3.47 18.70
CA ARG A 90 47.12 2.82 17.53
C ARG A 90 45.59 2.81 17.61
N ALA A 91 44.93 3.43 16.66
CA ALA A 91 43.48 3.45 16.52
C ALA A 91 43.03 2.69 15.26
N ALA A 92 41.81 2.12 15.29
CA ALA A 92 41.14 1.65 14.10
C ALA A 92 40.25 2.75 13.53
N TYR A 93 40.09 2.81 12.21
CA TYR A 93 39.17 3.72 11.56
C TYR A 93 38.34 3.03 10.49
N LEU A 94 37.12 3.52 10.30
CA LEU A 94 36.18 3.10 9.27
C LEU A 94 35.76 4.31 8.43
N VAL A 95 35.88 4.21 7.12
CA VAL A 95 35.57 5.29 6.18
C VAL A 95 34.23 5.02 5.51
N MET A 96 33.35 6.00 5.58
CA MET A 96 31.97 5.94 5.12
C MET A 96 31.69 7.12 4.18
N GLU A 97 30.64 7.00 3.36
CA GLU A 97 30.12 8.16 2.65
C GLU A 97 29.69 9.25 3.65
N TYR A 98 30.01 10.51 3.33
CA TYR A 98 29.47 11.64 4.07
C TYR A 98 28.02 11.88 3.64
N LEU A 99 27.12 12.04 4.60
CA LEU A 99 25.70 12.30 4.34
C LEU A 99 25.37 13.72 4.80
N ASP A 100 24.83 14.52 3.89
CA ASP A 100 24.38 15.88 4.16
C ASP A 100 22.87 15.86 4.40
N GLY A 101 22.44 15.82 5.65
CA GLY A 101 21.03 15.66 6.02
C GLY A 101 20.83 15.61 7.53
N CYS A 102 19.74 15.00 7.98
CA CYS A 102 19.39 14.85 9.39
C CYS A 102 19.01 13.41 9.72
N THR A 103 19.04 13.07 11.01
CA THR A 103 18.54 11.77 11.48
C THR A 103 17.02 11.79 11.59
N LEU A 104 16.40 10.60 11.53
CA LEU A 104 14.98 10.47 11.84
C LEU A 104 14.68 10.84 13.30
N GLY A 105 15.66 10.70 14.21
CA GLY A 105 15.56 11.14 15.60
C GLY A 105 15.30 12.63 15.71
N GLU A 106 16.14 13.45 15.07
CA GLU A 106 16.00 14.92 15.02
C GLU A 106 14.62 15.33 14.46
N ILE A 107 14.17 14.69 13.38
CA ILE A 107 12.86 14.97 12.79
C ILE A 107 11.72 14.64 13.77
N LEU A 108 11.82 13.55 14.53
CA LEU A 108 10.81 13.16 15.50
C LEU A 108 10.80 14.06 16.74
N GLU A 109 11.94 14.66 17.10
CA GLU A 109 11.99 15.69 18.14
C GLU A 109 11.27 16.96 17.71
N GLU A 110 11.43 17.39 16.45
CA GLU A 110 10.84 18.61 15.91
C GLU A 110 9.34 18.46 15.58
N GLU A 111 8.96 17.42 14.82
CA GLU A 111 7.59 17.24 14.31
C GLU A 111 6.68 16.47 15.29
N HIS A 112 7.27 15.82 16.30
CA HIS A 112 6.64 14.87 17.22
C HIS A 112 6.06 13.62 16.54
N ASN A 113 5.16 13.76 15.56
CA ASN A 113 4.63 12.64 14.76
C ASN A 113 4.60 12.99 13.27
N LEU A 114 4.67 11.95 12.44
CA LEU A 114 4.76 12.05 11.00
C LEU A 114 3.46 11.65 10.29
N PRO A 115 3.16 12.28 9.14
CA PRO A 115 2.06 11.85 8.28
C PRO A 115 2.24 10.40 7.82
N ILE A 116 1.13 9.66 7.73
CA ILE A 116 1.12 8.24 7.31
C ILE A 116 1.89 8.02 6.00
N ALA A 117 1.79 8.95 5.04
CA ALA A 117 2.50 8.84 3.77
C ALA A 117 4.03 8.86 3.94
N TRP A 118 4.54 9.74 4.80
CA TRP A 118 5.96 9.83 5.13
C TRP A 118 6.42 8.60 5.92
N THR A 119 5.62 8.18 6.90
CA THR A 119 5.92 6.97 7.67
C THR A 119 6.09 5.74 6.78
N LEU A 120 5.20 5.55 5.81
CA LEU A 120 5.27 4.41 4.90
C LEU A 120 6.46 4.49 3.96
N ASP A 121 6.75 5.68 3.41
CA ASP A 121 7.88 5.88 2.49
C ASP A 121 9.22 5.61 3.18
N ILE A 122 9.43 6.17 4.38
CA ILE A 122 10.64 5.95 5.18
C ILE A 122 10.77 4.46 5.54
N LEU A 123 9.70 3.84 6.08
CA LEU A 123 9.75 2.43 6.47
C LEU A 123 9.97 1.49 5.28
N GLU A 124 9.44 1.81 4.09
CA GLU A 124 9.69 1.04 2.87
C GLU A 124 11.19 1.04 2.52
N GLN A 125 11.81 2.22 2.53
CA GLN A 125 13.25 2.35 2.25
C GLN A 125 14.12 1.66 3.31
N VAL A 126 13.78 1.79 4.60
CA VAL A 126 14.49 1.11 5.72
C VAL A 126 14.32 -0.40 5.60
N CYS A 127 13.11 -0.90 5.36
CA CYS A 127 12.86 -2.34 5.21
C CYS A 127 13.61 -2.92 4.01
N SER A 128 13.75 -2.17 2.90
CA SER A 128 14.55 -2.59 1.75
C SER A 128 16.02 -2.76 2.12
N ALA A 129 16.60 -1.78 2.83
CA ALA A 129 17.97 -1.83 3.31
C ALA A 129 18.22 -3.02 4.27
N VAL A 130 17.34 -3.18 5.25
CA VAL A 130 17.42 -4.23 6.28
C VAL A 130 17.21 -5.61 5.65
N HIS A 131 16.28 -5.75 4.71
CA HIS A 131 16.06 -7.01 4.00
C HIS A 131 17.30 -7.45 3.20
N GLU A 132 17.94 -6.53 2.48
CA GLU A 132 19.18 -6.83 1.74
C GLU A 132 20.32 -7.25 2.69
N ALA A 133 20.42 -6.62 3.87
CA ALA A 133 21.39 -7.03 4.88
C ALA A 133 21.09 -8.46 5.41
N HIS A 134 19.82 -8.77 5.67
CA HIS A 134 19.38 -10.09 6.14
C HIS A 134 19.67 -11.20 5.14
N GLU A 135 19.49 -10.96 3.84
CA GLU A 135 19.84 -11.92 2.77
C GLU A 135 21.35 -12.24 2.75
N GLN A 136 22.18 -11.32 3.25
CA GLN A 136 23.62 -11.53 3.39
C GLN A 136 24.03 -12.05 4.78
N GLY A 137 23.06 -12.40 5.63
CA GLY A 137 23.27 -12.91 6.99
C GLY A 137 23.71 -11.84 8.00
N ILE A 138 23.52 -10.56 7.67
CA ILE A 138 23.86 -9.42 8.53
C ILE A 138 22.59 -8.94 9.23
N ILE A 139 22.58 -8.99 10.56
CA ILE A 139 21.49 -8.46 11.41
C ILE A 139 21.95 -7.11 11.96
N HIS A 140 21.09 -6.10 11.93
CA HIS A 140 21.42 -4.74 12.34
C HIS A 140 21.65 -4.64 13.86
N ARG A 141 20.74 -5.19 14.67
CA ARG A 141 20.77 -5.28 16.15
C ARG A 141 20.51 -3.98 16.91
N ASP A 142 20.94 -2.83 16.43
CA ASP A 142 20.70 -1.54 17.11
C ASP A 142 19.83 -0.59 16.28
N LEU A 143 18.72 -1.06 15.72
CA LEU A 143 17.91 -0.22 14.84
C LEU A 143 17.10 0.79 15.64
N LYS A 144 17.35 2.08 15.41
CA LYS A 144 16.71 3.22 16.08
C LYS A 144 16.67 4.45 15.16
N PRO A 145 15.88 5.49 15.45
CA PRO A 145 15.78 6.68 14.61
C PRO A 145 17.12 7.37 14.33
N ASP A 146 18.04 7.38 15.29
CA ASP A 146 19.37 8.01 15.13
C ASP A 146 20.26 7.28 14.10
N ASN A 147 19.96 6.01 13.82
CA ASN A 147 20.66 5.19 12.83
C ASN A 147 19.97 5.23 11.46
N ILE A 148 18.96 6.09 11.28
CA ILE A 148 18.23 6.29 10.02
C ILE A 148 18.43 7.74 9.60
N TRP A 149 19.16 7.95 8.51
CA TRP A 149 19.46 9.28 7.98
C TRP A 149 18.57 9.61 6.79
N LEU A 150 18.11 10.86 6.70
CA LEU A 150 17.36 11.40 5.56
C LEU A 150 18.23 12.42 4.83
N GLU A 151 18.71 12.04 3.64
CA GLU A 151 19.52 12.89 2.77
C GLU A 151 18.64 13.54 1.69
N PRO A 152 18.61 14.89 1.56
CA PRO A 152 17.89 15.56 0.49
C PRO A 152 18.35 15.08 -0.89
N ASN A 153 17.40 14.78 -1.77
CA ASN A 153 17.70 14.38 -3.14
C ASN A 153 17.50 15.57 -4.10
N GLN A 154 18.16 15.52 -5.27
CA GLN A 154 18.09 16.58 -6.29
C GLN A 154 16.69 16.77 -6.91
N ARG A 155 15.70 15.95 -6.52
CA ARG A 155 14.32 16.00 -7.02
C ARG A 155 13.36 16.65 -6.02
N GLY A 156 13.87 17.27 -4.95
CA GLY A 156 13.06 17.92 -3.92
C GLY A 156 12.40 16.95 -2.93
N GLY A 157 12.93 15.73 -2.80
CA GLY A 157 12.56 14.76 -1.76
C GLY A 157 13.77 14.35 -0.93
N TYR A 158 13.73 13.15 -0.33
CA TYR A 158 14.84 12.59 0.42
C TYR A 158 15.16 11.15 0.00
N THR A 159 16.34 10.68 0.37
CA THR A 159 16.77 9.28 0.30
C THR A 159 17.11 8.84 1.72
N VAL A 160 16.55 7.72 2.15
CA VAL A 160 16.87 7.16 3.47
C VAL A 160 18.17 6.36 3.40
N LYS A 161 19.04 6.53 4.39
CA LYS A 161 20.28 5.76 4.57
C LYS A 161 20.31 5.15 5.97
N VAL A 162 20.35 3.82 6.05
CA VAL A 162 20.51 3.10 7.31
C VAL A 162 22.01 2.98 7.64
N LEU A 163 22.37 3.36 8.86
CA LEU A 163 23.75 3.44 9.35
C LEU A 163 24.13 2.21 10.19
N ASP A 164 25.43 2.03 10.48
CA ASP A 164 25.94 1.17 11.57
C ASP A 164 25.51 -0.32 11.60
N PHE A 165 25.34 -0.96 10.44
CA PHE A 165 25.06 -2.42 10.38
C PHE A 165 26.11 -3.27 11.11
N GLY A 166 25.68 -3.95 12.18
CA GLY A 166 26.42 -5.05 12.79
C GLY A 166 27.67 -4.66 13.60
N ILE A 167 28.00 -3.37 13.74
CA ILE A 167 29.19 -2.91 14.49
C ILE A 167 28.94 -2.92 16.02
N ALA A 168 27.68 -2.87 16.45
CA ALA A 168 27.28 -2.96 17.87
C ALA A 168 27.69 -4.30 18.53
N LYS A 169 28.01 -5.33 17.74
CA LYS A 169 28.49 -6.60 18.28
C LYS A 169 29.82 -6.45 19.01
N LEU A 170 30.66 -5.48 18.66
CA LEU A 170 31.98 -5.29 19.25
C LEU A 170 31.97 -5.10 20.79
N GLU A 171 30.81 -4.84 21.39
CA GLU A 171 30.62 -4.59 22.83
C GLU A 171 30.54 -5.85 23.72
N GLU A 172 30.17 -7.02 23.17
CA GLU A 172 29.65 -8.16 23.98
C GLU A 172 30.68 -9.16 24.57
N HIS A 173 31.85 -8.76 25.07
CA HIS A 173 32.69 -9.68 25.90
C HIS A 173 33.16 -9.03 27.20
N ARG A 174 32.25 -8.95 28.17
CA ARG A 174 32.58 -9.25 29.57
C ARG A 174 31.86 -10.55 29.94
N PRO A 175 32.58 -11.66 30.18
CA PRO A 175 32.05 -12.69 31.07
C PRO A 175 31.80 -12.03 32.42
N PHE A 176 30.60 -12.22 32.99
CA PHE A 176 30.40 -12.01 34.42
C PHE A 176 31.19 -13.12 35.14
N ASP A 177 32.47 -12.89 35.39
CA ASP A 177 33.19 -13.68 36.38
C ASP A 177 32.65 -13.27 37.75
N GLY A 178 32.15 -14.26 38.48
CA GLY A 178 31.51 -14.09 39.77
C GLY A 178 32.38 -13.27 40.73
N ILE A 179 31.75 -12.32 41.39
CA ILE A 179 32.35 -11.59 42.51
C ILE A 179 32.77 -12.64 43.55
N GLY A 180 34.07 -12.71 43.79
CA GLY A 180 34.66 -13.47 44.87
C GLY A 180 34.00 -13.09 46.20
N SER A 181 33.57 -14.10 46.92
CA SER A 181 33.08 -14.00 48.29
C SER A 181 34.23 -13.60 49.23
N ASP A 182 34.47 -12.31 49.37
CA ASP A 182 35.15 -11.81 50.56
C ASP A 182 34.13 -11.67 51.68
N ALA A 183 34.31 -12.51 52.69
CA ALA A 183 33.49 -12.65 53.86
C ALA A 183 33.41 -11.33 54.65
N ILE A 184 32.19 -10.88 54.94
CA ILE A 184 31.91 -10.06 56.12
C ILE A 184 31.25 -10.97 57.14
N ASP A 185 32.02 -11.26 58.17
CA ASP A 185 31.67 -12.02 59.36
C ASP A 185 30.88 -11.14 60.32
N ILE A 186 29.63 -11.52 60.63
CA ILE A 186 28.98 -11.17 61.91
C ILE A 186 28.23 -12.41 62.41
N SER A 187 28.89 -13.12 63.31
CA SER A 187 28.35 -14.15 64.19
C SER A 187 27.17 -13.65 65.06
N VAL A 188 26.08 -14.43 65.17
CA VAL A 188 25.48 -14.93 66.44
C VAL A 188 24.56 -16.13 66.11
N ALA A 189 24.86 -17.31 66.69
CA ALA A 189 24.04 -18.52 66.74
C ALA A 189 23.43 -18.68 68.17
N PRO A 190 22.61 -19.71 68.55
CA PRO A 190 22.24 -20.94 67.83
C PRO A 190 20.76 -21.45 67.97
N ASN A 191 20.33 -22.26 66.97
CA ASN A 191 19.61 -23.57 66.97
C ASN A 191 18.67 -24.03 68.13
N PRO A 192 17.89 -25.15 67.99
CA PRO A 192 17.64 -26.07 66.84
C PRO A 192 16.11 -26.33 66.64
N THR A 193 15.54 -27.22 65.80
CA THR A 193 15.65 -28.69 65.80
C THR A 193 14.70 -29.28 64.71
N HIS A 194 15.25 -30.16 63.84
CA HIS A 194 14.74 -31.49 63.44
C HIS A 194 13.31 -31.69 62.84
N VAL A 195 13.18 -32.27 61.63
CA VAL A 195 13.13 -33.73 61.28
C VAL A 195 12.59 -33.94 59.84
N TYR A 196 13.48 -34.39 58.96
CA TYR A 196 13.41 -35.57 58.06
C TYR A 196 12.07 -36.24 57.62
N SER A 197 11.93 -36.31 56.28
CA SER A 197 11.96 -37.54 55.45
C SER A 197 10.69 -38.18 54.85
N ALA A 198 10.82 -38.38 53.54
CA ALA A 198 10.78 -39.66 52.82
C ALA A 198 9.45 -40.20 52.25
N LYS A 199 9.42 -40.16 50.92
CA LYS A 199 9.59 -41.30 49.99
C LYS A 199 8.37 -41.87 49.27
N ASP A 200 8.62 -41.99 47.96
CA ASP A 200 8.33 -43.09 47.04
C ASP A 200 6.86 -43.44 46.75
N THR A 201 6.41 -43.26 45.50
CA THR A 201 6.42 -44.36 44.50
C THR A 201 5.96 -43.91 43.11
N VAL A 202 6.56 -44.56 42.12
CA VAL A 202 6.39 -44.43 40.66
C VAL A 202 5.25 -45.34 40.18
N ALA A 203 4.47 -44.88 39.20
CA ALA A 203 3.86 -45.76 38.18
C ALA A 203 3.49 -44.97 36.92
N GLU A 204 4.14 -45.31 35.80
CA GLU A 204 3.76 -44.94 34.42
C GLU A 204 2.55 -45.77 33.95
N SER A 205 1.66 -45.18 33.14
CA SER A 205 1.23 -45.77 31.86
C SER A 205 0.28 -44.84 31.07
N SER A 206 0.74 -44.42 29.89
CA SER A 206 0.09 -44.59 28.58
C SER A 206 -1.42 -44.33 28.39
N GLY A 207 -1.79 -43.54 27.37
CA GLY A 207 -2.99 -43.80 26.56
C GLY A 207 -3.87 -42.62 26.16
N ASP A 208 -3.48 -41.95 25.07
CA ASP A 208 -4.27 -41.55 23.89
C ASP A 208 -5.75 -41.05 23.95
N THR A 209 -5.90 -39.85 23.35
CA THR A 209 -6.95 -39.31 22.44
C THR A 209 -8.45 -39.09 22.80
N ARG A 210 -8.86 -37.83 22.52
CA ARG A 210 -10.08 -37.30 21.83
C ARG A 210 -11.28 -36.73 22.62
N ILE A 211 -11.44 -35.40 22.45
CA ILE A 211 -12.63 -34.61 22.03
C ILE A 211 -13.96 -34.80 22.78
N HIS A 212 -14.45 -33.76 23.49
CA HIS A 212 -15.67 -33.01 23.13
C HIS A 212 -15.90 -31.75 23.98
N ASP A 213 -16.61 -30.82 23.35
CA ASP A 213 -17.13 -29.53 23.81
C ASP A 213 -17.88 -29.55 25.14
N SER A 214 -17.89 -28.42 25.87
CA SER A 214 -19.11 -27.64 26.17
C SER A 214 -18.93 -26.58 27.27
N VAL A 215 -19.41 -25.37 26.95
CA VAL A 215 -20.30 -24.51 27.78
C VAL A 215 -19.73 -23.81 29.03
N SER A 216 -19.74 -22.47 28.96
CA SER A 216 -19.65 -21.53 30.09
C SER A 216 -20.73 -21.76 31.16
N PRO A 217 -20.54 -21.28 32.41
CA PRO A 217 -21.20 -20.01 32.74
C PRO A 217 -20.44 -19.10 33.72
N THR A 218 -20.64 -17.80 33.50
CA THR A 218 -20.98 -16.75 34.48
C THR A 218 -20.54 -16.92 35.94
N LEU A 219 -19.74 -15.97 36.44
CA LEU A 219 -19.87 -15.51 37.83
C LEU A 219 -19.70 -13.99 37.93
N ILE A 220 -20.78 -13.41 38.45
CA ILE A 220 -21.02 -12.03 38.86
C ILE A 220 -20.14 -11.71 40.07
N LEU A 221 -19.62 -10.49 40.18
CA LEU A 221 -19.59 -9.76 41.45
C LEU A 221 -19.45 -8.24 41.21
N GLN A 222 -20.52 -7.54 41.60
CA GLN A 222 -20.61 -6.10 41.80
C GLN A 222 -19.72 -5.63 42.95
N SER A 223 -19.22 -4.39 42.84
CA SER A 223 -19.27 -3.29 43.82
C SER A 223 -18.43 -2.15 43.20
N GLY A 224 -18.91 -0.95 42.86
CA GLY A 224 -19.93 -0.13 43.51
C GLY A 224 -19.24 0.84 44.46
N THR A 225 -18.92 2.07 44.01
CA THR A 225 -19.00 3.32 44.80
C THR A 225 -18.92 4.52 43.88
N ILE A 226 -19.93 5.39 43.99
CA ILE A 226 -20.13 6.67 43.31
C ILE A 226 -19.59 7.77 44.23
N VAL A 227 -18.82 8.74 43.71
CA VAL A 227 -18.85 10.12 44.25
C VAL A 227 -18.75 11.14 43.09
N GLN A 228 -19.78 11.98 43.09
CA GLN A 228 -20.14 13.22 42.39
C GLN A 228 -19.08 14.09 41.69
N THR A 229 -19.53 14.63 40.56
CA THR A 229 -19.10 15.85 39.84
C THR A 229 -19.27 17.14 40.66
N PRO A 230 -18.63 18.23 40.21
CA PRO A 230 -19.44 19.37 39.79
C PRO A 230 -19.05 19.97 38.43
N GLN A 231 -19.90 20.89 38.00
CA GLN A 231 -20.22 21.35 36.66
C GLN A 231 -19.54 22.70 36.33
N SER A 232 -19.27 22.92 35.04
CA SER A 232 -19.25 24.19 34.28
C SER A 232 -18.47 25.42 34.78
N ASP A 233 -17.61 25.96 33.90
CA ASP A 233 -17.65 27.39 33.54
C ASP A 233 -17.02 27.64 32.15
N GLU A 234 -17.74 28.39 31.32
CA GLU A 234 -17.31 28.96 30.04
C GLU A 234 -16.72 30.36 30.28
N ALA A 235 -15.53 30.68 29.74
CA ALA A 235 -15.12 32.06 29.48
C ALA A 235 -14.03 32.18 28.38
N ARG A 236 -14.52 32.58 27.21
CA ARG A 236 -13.96 33.38 26.11
C ARG A 236 -12.59 34.13 26.28
N THR A 237 -11.79 34.01 25.21
CA THR A 237 -11.04 35.06 24.47
C THR A 237 -9.69 35.57 25.00
N ALA A 238 -8.62 35.38 24.20
CA ALA A 238 -7.75 36.46 23.71
C ALA A 238 -6.81 35.96 22.59
N ILE A 239 -7.10 36.42 21.37
CA ILE A 239 -6.19 36.39 20.22
C ILE A 239 -5.29 37.63 20.35
N ILE A 240 -3.97 37.46 20.30
CA ILE A 240 -3.02 38.54 20.03
C ILE A 240 -2.23 38.13 18.78
N PRO A 241 -2.27 38.91 17.69
CA PRO A 241 -1.49 38.66 16.48
C PRO A 241 -0.14 39.38 16.56
N ILE A 242 0.94 38.75 16.10
CA ILE A 242 2.15 39.47 15.71
C ILE A 242 2.51 39.06 14.28
N ALA A 243 2.56 40.07 13.41
CA ALA A 243 2.90 40.01 11.99
C ALA A 243 4.44 40.08 11.79
N PRO A 244 4.96 39.90 10.55
CA PRO A 244 6.24 39.25 10.29
C PRO A 244 7.43 40.22 10.24
N LEU A 245 8.62 39.72 10.57
CA LEU A 245 9.90 40.36 10.23
C LEU A 245 10.61 39.53 9.15
N VAL A 246 10.85 40.21 8.03
CA VAL A 246 11.64 39.78 6.87
C VAL A 246 13.13 39.97 7.19
N GLY A 247 13.96 38.97 6.85
CA GLY A 247 15.42 39.04 6.83
C GLY A 247 16.02 37.82 6.11
N ASP A 248 16.91 38.07 5.16
CA ASP A 248 17.48 37.18 4.13
C ASP A 248 18.33 35.98 4.60
N PRO A 249 18.66 35.01 3.70
CA PRO A 249 19.06 33.66 4.04
C PRO A 249 20.55 33.38 3.80
N GLU A 250 21.36 33.22 4.85
CA GLU A 250 22.65 32.53 4.76
C GLU A 250 22.99 31.82 6.09
N THR A 251 23.52 30.60 5.98
CA THR A 251 24.17 29.80 7.05
C THR A 251 23.26 29.21 8.14
N ILE A 252 22.75 27.99 7.91
CA ILE A 252 22.34 27.07 8.99
C ILE A 252 23.29 25.88 8.95
N GLY A 253 24.39 26.03 9.69
CA GLY A 253 25.26 24.93 10.09
C GLY A 253 24.86 24.46 11.49
N THR A 254 24.73 23.15 11.62
CA THR A 254 24.56 22.33 12.83
C THR A 254 25.11 22.97 14.11
N ARG A 255 24.25 23.18 15.11
CA ARG A 255 24.64 23.59 16.46
C ARG A 255 24.13 22.53 17.44
N LEU A 256 24.96 21.51 17.70
CA LEU A 256 24.77 20.61 18.83
C LEU A 256 25.12 21.38 20.11
N ILE A 257 24.17 21.39 21.04
CA ILE A 257 24.18 22.16 22.28
C ILE A 257 25.32 21.67 23.19
N SER A 258 26.33 22.52 23.39
CA SER A 258 27.20 22.50 24.56
C SER A 258 26.81 23.67 25.44
N GLY A 259 26.23 23.40 26.61
CA GLY A 259 25.82 24.42 27.57
C GLY A 259 27.01 25.12 28.22
N SER A 260 27.08 26.44 28.10
CA SER A 260 27.87 27.29 29.00
C SER A 260 27.08 28.57 29.27
N ASN A 261 26.63 28.75 30.51
CA ASN A 261 26.54 30.06 31.15
C ASN A 261 26.37 29.91 32.67
N ASP A 262 27.18 30.70 33.36
CA ASP A 262 27.23 30.90 34.81
C ASP A 262 25.94 31.55 35.36
N GLY A 263 25.59 31.13 36.58
CA GLY A 263 24.86 31.93 37.59
C GLY A 263 23.34 32.09 37.42
N ASP A 264 22.52 31.27 38.09
CA ASP A 264 21.93 31.61 39.40
C ASP A 264 21.04 30.46 39.93
N ALA A 265 20.91 30.40 41.25
CA ALA A 265 20.46 29.23 42.01
C ALA A 265 18.93 28.97 42.02
N SER A 266 18.55 27.69 41.85
CA SER A 266 17.45 27.02 42.57
C SER A 266 17.45 25.50 42.29
N SER A 267 17.70 24.73 43.34
CA SER A 267 17.53 23.28 43.54
C SER A 267 16.29 22.62 42.91
N ALA A 268 16.16 21.32 42.69
CA ALA A 268 17.03 20.14 42.63
C ALA A 268 16.13 18.94 42.28
N THR A 269 16.54 18.05 41.36
CA THR A 269 16.34 16.58 41.34
C THR A 269 16.56 16.05 39.90
N GLY A 270 17.72 15.48 39.64
CA GLY A 270 18.08 14.94 38.33
C GLY A 270 19.59 14.75 38.15
N SER A 271 20.25 14.17 39.15
CA SER A 271 21.62 13.69 39.03
C SER A 271 21.84 12.64 40.11
N GLU A 272 21.71 11.37 39.74
CA GLU A 272 22.47 10.31 40.40
C GLU A 272 23.32 9.59 39.35
N LEU A 273 24.59 9.52 39.71
CA LEU A 273 25.75 9.23 38.90
C LEU A 273 25.90 7.73 38.62
N THR A 274 26.51 7.47 37.47
CA THR A 274 27.19 6.24 37.07
C THR A 274 27.96 5.52 38.20
N ARG A 275 27.74 4.21 38.35
CA ARG A 275 28.79 3.28 38.81
C ARG A 275 28.60 1.85 38.27
N VAL A 276 29.55 1.49 37.41
CA VAL A 276 29.99 0.13 36.98
C VAL A 276 29.15 -0.60 35.91
N GLY A 277 29.58 -0.48 34.65
CA GLY A 277 29.55 -1.58 33.67
C GLY A 277 28.64 -1.42 32.44
N ALA A 278 29.19 -0.79 31.39
CA ALA A 278 28.70 -0.73 30.01
C ALA A 278 27.39 0.05 29.77
N VAL A 279 27.50 1.06 28.89
CA VAL A 279 26.39 1.75 28.24
C VAL A 279 25.67 0.72 27.37
N ILE A 280 24.65 0.07 27.93
CA ILE A 280 23.65 -0.62 27.12
C ILE A 280 22.81 0.50 26.49
N GLY A 281 22.69 0.51 25.17
CA GLY A 281 22.00 1.57 24.42
C GLY A 281 20.59 1.86 24.93
N THR A 282 19.98 2.93 24.43
CA THR A 282 18.63 3.35 24.81
C THR A 282 17.63 2.18 24.63
N PRO A 283 17.09 1.58 25.71
CA PRO A 283 16.37 0.30 25.66
C PRO A 283 15.02 0.39 24.92
N LEU A 284 14.59 1.62 24.58
CA LEU A 284 13.31 1.95 23.95
C LEU A 284 13.04 1.15 22.66
N TYR A 285 14.07 0.75 21.91
CA TYR A 285 13.93 0.05 20.63
C TYR A 285 14.34 -1.42 20.68
N MET A 286 14.75 -1.93 21.85
CA MET A 286 15.25 -3.30 21.98
C MET A 286 14.14 -4.33 21.79
N SER A 287 14.46 -5.42 21.08
CA SER A 287 13.56 -6.56 20.98
C SER A 287 13.51 -7.37 22.30
N PRO A 288 12.42 -8.11 22.55
CA PRO A 288 12.28 -8.93 23.76
C PRO A 288 13.46 -9.90 23.97
N GLU A 289 13.93 -10.53 22.89
CA GLU A 289 15.07 -11.43 22.88
C GLU A 289 16.40 -10.72 23.21
N GLN A 290 16.58 -9.45 22.80
CA GLN A 290 17.72 -8.64 23.24
C GLN A 290 17.65 -8.37 24.74
N CYS A 291 16.48 -8.00 25.25
CA CYS A 291 16.28 -7.77 26.67
C CYS A 291 16.53 -9.04 27.52
N ARG A 292 16.36 -10.24 26.93
CA ARG A 292 16.64 -11.54 27.58
C ARG A 292 18.06 -12.07 27.36
N GLY A 293 18.86 -11.42 26.51
CA GLY A 293 20.20 -11.92 26.14
C GLY A 293 20.17 -13.20 25.28
N GLU A 294 19.09 -13.41 24.53
CA GLU A 294 18.92 -14.56 23.64
C GLU A 294 19.64 -14.36 22.30
N LYS A 295 19.78 -15.45 21.52
CA LYS A 295 20.37 -15.38 20.19
C LYS A 295 19.44 -14.62 19.24
N LEU A 296 19.95 -13.51 18.70
CA LEU A 296 19.21 -12.66 17.76
C LEU A 296 19.13 -13.26 16.37
N ASP A 297 18.00 -13.00 15.70
CA ASP A 297 17.78 -13.25 14.29
C ASP A 297 17.21 -12.00 13.58
N ALA A 298 16.91 -12.12 12.29
CA ALA A 298 16.37 -11.02 11.47
C ALA A 298 15.08 -10.38 12.04
N ARG A 299 14.31 -11.13 12.83
CA ARG A 299 13.01 -10.71 13.38
C ARG A 299 13.16 -9.78 14.57
N SER A 300 14.36 -9.70 15.15
CA SER A 300 14.72 -8.70 16.15
C SER A 300 14.69 -7.29 15.55
N ASP A 301 15.28 -7.11 14.36
CA ASP A 301 15.24 -5.82 13.65
C ASP A 301 13.79 -5.44 13.26
N ILE A 302 12.95 -6.42 12.93
CA ILE A 302 11.52 -6.20 12.61
C ILE A 302 10.75 -5.68 13.82
N TYR A 303 11.06 -6.17 15.03
CA TYR A 303 10.49 -5.62 16.25
C TYR A 303 10.88 -4.15 16.45
N SER A 304 12.17 -3.82 16.30
CA SER A 304 12.66 -2.44 16.40
C SER A 304 12.02 -1.53 15.35
N MET A 305 11.84 -2.00 14.11
CA MET A 305 11.07 -1.26 13.09
C MET A 305 9.60 -1.07 13.49
N GLY A 306 8.99 -2.03 14.17
CA GLY A 306 7.65 -1.89 14.74
C GLY A 306 7.57 -0.77 15.78
N VAL A 307 8.59 -0.63 16.63
CA VAL A 307 8.71 0.46 17.62
C VAL A 307 8.86 1.81 16.91
N ILE A 308 9.75 1.89 15.92
CA ILE A 308 9.95 3.11 15.12
C ILE A 308 8.65 3.51 14.41
N ALA A 309 7.95 2.55 13.79
CA ALA A 309 6.65 2.80 13.15
C ALA A 309 5.58 3.29 14.15
N TYR A 310 5.58 2.76 15.37
CA TYR A 310 4.69 3.19 16.44
C TYR A 310 4.99 4.65 16.83
N GLN A 311 6.26 4.99 17.02
CA GLN A 311 6.71 6.33 17.38
C GLN A 311 6.42 7.34 16.27
N MET A 312 6.74 7.03 15.02
CA MET A 312 6.45 7.91 13.89
C MET A 312 4.96 8.26 13.78
N LEU A 313 4.04 7.38 14.19
CA LEU A 313 2.60 7.62 14.07
C LEU A 313 1.94 8.22 15.31
N SER A 314 2.50 8.01 16.50
CA SER A 314 1.93 8.47 17.77
C SER A 314 2.74 9.58 18.45
N GLY A 315 3.99 9.75 18.03
CA GLY A 315 5.00 10.62 18.59
C GLY A 315 5.64 10.14 19.89
N LYS A 316 5.31 8.94 20.34
CA LYS A 316 5.87 8.32 21.54
C LYS A 316 6.23 6.88 21.28
N THR A 317 7.21 6.35 21.98
CA THR A 317 7.49 4.90 21.91
C THR A 317 6.39 4.12 22.64
N PRO A 318 6.22 2.80 22.39
CA PRO A 318 5.22 2.00 23.10
C PRO A 318 5.46 1.97 24.61
N PHE A 319 6.71 2.07 25.06
CA PHE A 319 7.08 1.99 26.47
C PHE A 319 8.08 3.11 26.79
N GLU A 320 7.73 3.97 27.73
CA GLU A 320 8.56 5.06 28.24
C GLU A 320 8.79 4.84 29.74
N GLY A 321 9.96 5.23 30.25
CA GLY A 321 10.30 5.13 31.67
C GLY A 321 11.79 4.89 31.92
N ASP A 322 12.11 4.47 33.14
CA ASP A 322 13.47 4.08 33.51
C ASP A 322 13.94 2.84 32.73
N PHE A 323 15.25 2.71 32.58
CA PHE A 323 15.91 1.65 31.83
C PHE A 323 15.39 0.25 32.18
N THR A 324 15.30 -0.06 33.47
CA THR A 324 14.84 -1.37 33.97
C THR A 324 13.37 -1.62 33.63
N TYR A 325 12.54 -0.58 33.77
CA TYR A 325 11.11 -0.65 33.46
C TYR A 325 10.88 -0.92 31.98
N VAL A 326 11.56 -0.17 31.10
CA VAL A 326 11.44 -0.34 29.64
C VAL A 326 11.88 -1.74 29.24
N MET A 327 13.01 -2.24 29.73
CA MET A 327 13.45 -3.60 29.45
C MET A 327 12.40 -4.65 29.84
N GLU A 328 11.81 -4.52 31.03
CA GLU A 328 10.76 -5.44 31.49
C GLU A 328 9.49 -5.33 30.66
N ALA A 329 9.08 -4.11 30.30
CA ALA A 329 7.92 -3.87 29.46
C ALA A 329 8.08 -4.48 28.06
N HIS A 330 9.28 -4.39 27.48
CA HIS A 330 9.60 -5.07 26.23
C HIS A 330 9.54 -6.60 26.35
N LYS A 331 9.89 -7.20 27.49
CA LYS A 331 9.80 -8.66 27.70
C LYS A 331 8.37 -9.16 27.86
N SER A 332 7.58 -8.52 28.71
CA SER A 332 6.38 -9.14 29.27
C SER A 332 5.10 -8.30 29.13
N PHE A 333 5.20 -6.97 29.01
CA PHE A 333 4.01 -6.12 29.02
C PHE A 333 3.27 -6.15 27.68
N PRO A 334 1.93 -6.09 27.68
CA PRO A 334 1.17 -5.93 26.45
C PRO A 334 1.50 -4.58 25.80
N ILE A 335 1.57 -4.57 24.47
CA ILE A 335 1.84 -3.33 23.72
C ILE A 335 0.64 -2.38 23.87
N PRO A 336 0.85 -1.13 24.29
CA PRO A 336 -0.23 -0.16 24.35
C PRO A 336 -0.88 0.04 22.98
N PRO A 337 -2.21 0.24 22.92
CA PRO A 337 -2.87 0.51 21.66
C PRO A 337 -2.34 1.80 21.03
N LEU A 338 -1.96 1.75 19.75
CA LEU A 338 -1.51 2.93 19.02
C LEU A 338 -2.61 4.00 18.99
N ASP A 339 -2.46 5.07 19.77
CA ASP A 339 -3.42 6.18 19.88
C ASP A 339 -3.27 7.21 18.75
N ALA A 340 -3.50 6.76 17.52
CA ALA A 340 -3.54 7.62 16.35
C ALA A 340 -4.90 7.53 15.65
N LYS A 341 -5.77 8.55 15.82
CA LYS A 341 -7.15 8.56 15.27
C LYS A 341 -7.18 8.50 13.74
N LYS A 342 -6.20 9.13 13.08
CA LYS A 342 -6.07 9.16 11.60
C LYS A 342 -5.60 7.81 11.02
N VAL A 343 -5.06 6.92 11.86
CA VAL A 343 -4.50 5.62 11.44
C VAL A 343 -5.59 4.55 11.43
N ARG A 344 -5.71 3.86 10.29
CA ARG A 344 -6.72 2.82 10.08
C ARG A 344 -6.44 1.61 10.97
N LYS A 345 -7.48 0.98 11.51
CA LYS A 345 -7.37 -0.22 12.38
C LYS A 345 -6.48 -1.32 11.79
N LYS A 346 -6.58 -1.55 10.47
CA LYS A 346 -5.75 -2.54 9.76
C LYS A 346 -4.25 -2.22 9.82
N LEU A 347 -3.86 -0.95 9.77
CA LEU A 347 -2.46 -0.53 9.86
C LEU A 347 -1.94 -0.68 11.30
N LYS A 348 -2.75 -0.31 12.31
CA LYS A 348 -2.44 -0.55 13.72
C LYS A 348 -2.16 -2.03 14.00
N LEU A 349 -2.94 -2.93 13.38
CA LEU A 349 -2.76 -4.37 13.52
C LEU A 349 -1.42 -4.86 12.93
N VAL A 350 -0.93 -4.29 11.83
CA VAL A 350 0.39 -4.66 11.26
C VAL A 350 1.51 -4.30 12.23
N ILE A 351 1.44 -3.09 12.79
CA ILE A 351 2.44 -2.62 13.75
C ILE A 351 2.41 -3.50 15.00
N ALA A 352 1.21 -3.83 15.50
CA ALA A 352 1.05 -4.75 16.61
C ALA A 352 1.63 -6.15 16.31
N THR A 353 1.48 -6.68 15.08
CA THR A 353 2.09 -7.97 14.71
C THR A 353 3.61 -7.92 14.67
N ALA A 354 4.22 -6.80 14.24
CA ALA A 354 5.67 -6.64 14.30
C ALA A 354 6.20 -6.57 15.75
N LEU A 355 5.38 -6.02 16.66
CA LEU A 355 5.68 -5.90 18.08
C LEU A 355 5.34 -7.17 18.89
N ALA A 356 4.98 -8.29 18.25
CA ALA A 356 4.68 -9.53 18.96
C ALA A 356 5.89 -10.00 19.80
N LYS A 357 5.63 -10.51 21.01
CA LYS A 357 6.70 -10.92 21.93
C LYS A 357 7.44 -12.16 21.43
N ASN A 358 6.70 -13.12 20.88
CA ASN A 358 7.27 -14.28 20.20
C ASN A 358 7.71 -13.88 18.77
N PRO A 359 8.98 -14.12 18.39
CA PRO A 359 9.47 -13.88 17.03
C PRO A 359 8.67 -14.60 15.93
N ASP A 360 8.12 -15.80 16.19
CA ASP A 360 7.37 -16.56 15.19
C ASP A 360 6.04 -15.90 14.77
N ASP A 361 5.46 -15.07 15.65
CA ASP A 361 4.22 -14.35 15.40
C ASP A 361 4.41 -13.05 14.59
N ARG A 362 5.68 -12.67 14.35
CA ARG A 362 6.06 -11.46 13.60
C ARG A 362 6.05 -11.73 12.09
N PRO A 363 6.04 -10.69 11.24
CA PRO A 363 6.46 -10.82 9.85
C PRO A 363 7.85 -11.48 9.80
N GLN A 364 8.02 -12.50 8.96
CA GLN A 364 9.26 -13.27 8.92
C GLN A 364 10.38 -12.56 8.12
N THR A 365 10.05 -11.56 7.31
CA THR A 365 11.01 -10.73 6.56
C THR A 365 10.65 -9.26 6.63
N ALA A 366 11.66 -8.39 6.53
CA ALA A 366 11.47 -6.93 6.46
C ALA A 366 10.63 -6.51 5.23
N GLU A 367 10.81 -7.18 4.08
CA GLU A 367 9.99 -6.96 2.87
C GLU A 367 8.51 -7.28 3.11
N ALA A 368 8.20 -8.37 3.84
CA ALA A 368 6.83 -8.74 4.17
C ALA A 368 6.17 -7.73 5.12
N PHE A 369 6.96 -7.15 6.04
CA PHE A 369 6.49 -6.08 6.92
C PHE A 369 6.13 -4.82 6.11
N ALA A 370 7.03 -4.32 5.27
CA ALA A 370 6.77 -3.15 4.41
C ALA A 370 5.55 -3.36 3.49
N SER A 371 5.47 -4.51 2.83
CA SER A 371 4.34 -4.87 1.95
C SER A 371 3.01 -4.89 2.70
N SER A 372 3.02 -5.37 3.95
CA SER A 372 1.83 -5.38 4.82
C SER A 372 1.41 -3.98 5.24
N LEU A 373 2.35 -3.09 5.55
CA LEU A 373 2.08 -1.69 5.90
C LEU A 373 1.43 -0.94 4.72
N ILE A 374 2.04 -1.05 3.53
CA ILE A 374 1.57 -0.36 2.31
C ILE A 374 0.18 -0.85 1.89
N SER A 375 0.00 -2.17 1.80
CA SER A 375 -1.28 -2.74 1.34
C SER A 375 -2.45 -2.43 2.27
N ARG A 376 -2.20 -2.29 3.58
CA ARG A 376 -3.23 -2.00 4.60
C ARG A 376 -3.44 -0.52 4.87
N SER A 377 -2.50 0.35 4.48
CA SER A 377 -2.68 1.80 4.54
C SER A 377 -3.61 2.31 3.45
N GLU A 378 -3.49 1.77 2.23
CA GLU A 378 -4.24 2.27 1.08
C GLU A 378 -5.77 2.09 1.21
N GLY A 379 -6.52 3.17 0.99
CA GLY A 379 -7.98 3.14 0.82
C GLY A 379 -8.40 2.86 -0.61
N ILE A 380 -9.71 2.95 -0.87
CA ILE A 380 -10.20 3.03 -2.26
C ILE A 380 -9.72 4.33 -2.92
N PHE A 381 -9.64 5.44 -2.18
CA PHE A 381 -9.15 6.73 -2.69
C PHE A 381 -7.66 6.72 -3.08
N GLY A 382 -6.80 6.05 -2.31
CA GLY A 382 -5.38 5.90 -2.70
C GLY A 382 -5.23 5.10 -3.99
N LEU A 383 -6.05 4.05 -4.14
CA LEU A 383 -6.10 3.22 -5.33
C LEU A 383 -6.66 3.98 -6.55
N LEU A 384 -7.70 4.80 -6.35
CA LEU A 384 -8.24 5.71 -7.37
C LEU A 384 -7.22 6.75 -7.82
N ARG A 385 -6.45 7.34 -6.91
CA ARG A 385 -5.38 8.30 -7.24
C ARG A 385 -4.29 7.66 -8.09
N ARG A 386 -3.80 6.47 -7.69
CA ARG A 386 -2.81 5.70 -8.47
C ARG A 386 -3.36 5.30 -9.84
N ALA A 387 -4.60 4.82 -9.90
CA ALA A 387 -5.27 4.51 -11.16
C ALA A 387 -5.37 5.75 -12.06
N GLY A 388 -5.71 6.92 -11.48
CA GLY A 388 -5.76 8.21 -12.16
C GLY A 388 -4.43 8.59 -12.80
N MET A 389 -3.34 8.55 -12.04
CA MET A 389 -2.00 8.88 -12.55
C MET A 389 -1.60 7.98 -13.73
N ILE A 390 -1.72 6.66 -13.56
CA ILE A 390 -1.41 5.66 -14.61
C ILE A 390 -2.29 5.89 -15.84
N TYR A 391 -3.58 6.17 -15.62
CA TYR A 391 -4.53 6.37 -16.70
C TYR A 391 -4.22 7.62 -17.50
N THR A 392 -3.92 8.75 -16.86
CA THR A 392 -3.58 10.00 -17.55
C THR A 392 -2.29 9.89 -18.35
N GLU A 393 -1.30 9.14 -17.84
CA GLU A 393 0.00 8.96 -18.50
C GLU A 393 -0.09 8.10 -19.77
N HIS A 394 -1.01 7.13 -19.80
CA HIS A 394 -1.13 6.18 -20.92
C HIS A 394 -2.54 6.09 -21.51
N LEU A 395 -3.33 7.16 -21.38
CA LEU A 395 -4.73 7.26 -21.81
C LEU A 395 -4.99 6.69 -23.22
N PRO A 396 -4.24 7.08 -24.28
CA PRO A 396 -4.53 6.60 -25.62
C PRO A 396 -4.37 5.08 -25.77
N LYS A 397 -3.46 4.47 -25.01
CA LYS A 397 -3.16 3.02 -25.08
C LYS A 397 -4.26 2.21 -24.38
N PHE A 398 -4.66 2.62 -23.17
CA PHE A 398 -5.75 1.96 -22.44
C PHE A 398 -7.08 2.08 -23.20
N LEU A 399 -7.38 3.27 -23.71
CA LEU A 399 -8.59 3.51 -24.49
C LEU A 399 -8.58 2.71 -25.80
N GLY A 400 -7.46 2.70 -26.54
CA GLY A 400 -7.32 1.96 -27.78
C GLY A 400 -7.52 0.44 -27.63
N ILE A 401 -6.96 -0.16 -26.58
CA ILE A 401 -7.19 -1.59 -26.26
C ILE A 401 -8.66 -1.84 -25.92
N THR A 402 -9.26 -0.97 -25.10
CA THR A 402 -10.65 -1.13 -24.69
C THR A 402 -11.59 -1.05 -25.89
N ILE A 403 -11.41 -0.06 -26.77
CA ILE A 403 -12.18 0.08 -28.02
C ILE A 403 -12.04 -1.18 -28.88
N PHE A 404 -10.81 -1.70 -29.05
CA PHE A 404 -10.55 -2.90 -29.83
C PHE A 404 -11.31 -4.13 -29.27
N LEU A 405 -11.26 -4.35 -27.96
CA LEU A 405 -11.94 -5.47 -27.31
C LEU A 405 -13.47 -5.28 -27.26
N PHE A 406 -13.95 -4.04 -27.31
CA PHE A 406 -15.38 -3.71 -27.34
C PHE A 406 -15.97 -3.73 -28.75
N LEU A 407 -15.17 -3.92 -29.81
CA LEU A 407 -15.66 -3.92 -31.19
C LEU A 407 -16.89 -4.83 -31.43
N PRO A 408 -16.97 -6.07 -30.89
CA PRO A 408 -18.17 -6.90 -31.03
C PRO A 408 -19.41 -6.28 -30.39
N PHE A 409 -19.26 -5.65 -29.22
CA PHE A 409 -20.34 -4.95 -28.52
C PHE A 409 -20.77 -3.68 -29.29
N ILE A 410 -19.82 -2.93 -29.85
CA ILE A 410 -20.12 -1.74 -30.66
C ILE A 410 -20.94 -2.13 -31.89
N LEU A 411 -20.50 -3.17 -32.62
CA LEU A 411 -21.21 -3.67 -33.79
C LEU A 411 -22.61 -4.21 -33.42
N ALA A 412 -22.71 -4.97 -32.32
CA ALA A 412 -23.99 -5.47 -31.83
C ALA A 412 -24.94 -4.34 -31.40
N SER A 413 -24.40 -3.26 -30.83
CA SER A 413 -25.18 -2.07 -30.44
C SER A 413 -25.69 -1.30 -31.65
N ILE A 414 -24.86 -1.12 -32.68
CA ILE A 414 -25.28 -0.50 -33.94
C ILE A 414 -26.35 -1.36 -34.62
N ALA A 415 -26.14 -2.67 -34.68
CA ALA A 415 -27.13 -3.61 -35.21
C ALA A 415 -28.44 -3.55 -34.41
N ASN A 416 -28.38 -3.41 -33.09
CA ASN A 416 -29.57 -3.24 -32.23
C ASN A 416 -30.40 -2.04 -32.67
N VAL A 417 -29.74 -0.90 -32.83
CA VAL A 417 -30.40 0.36 -33.21
C VAL A 417 -30.97 0.24 -34.62
N ALA A 418 -30.20 -0.29 -35.57
CA ALA A 418 -30.66 -0.48 -36.94
C ALA A 418 -31.89 -1.42 -37.03
N LEU A 419 -31.87 -2.53 -36.29
CA LEU A 419 -32.97 -3.48 -36.22
C LEU A 419 -34.21 -2.83 -35.58
N SER A 420 -34.02 -2.08 -34.50
CA SER A 420 -35.09 -1.35 -33.82
C SER A 420 -35.77 -0.33 -34.75
N VAL A 421 -34.99 0.40 -35.56
CA VAL A 421 -35.53 1.35 -36.55
C VAL A 421 -36.25 0.63 -37.69
N TYR A 422 -35.65 -0.43 -38.25
CA TYR A 422 -36.22 -1.21 -39.35
C TYR A 422 -37.59 -1.79 -39.00
N PHE A 423 -37.72 -2.42 -37.83
CA PHE A 423 -38.98 -3.03 -37.40
C PHE A 423 -40.10 -2.01 -37.17
N ILE A 424 -39.77 -0.79 -36.74
CA ILE A 424 -40.77 0.29 -36.61
C ILE A 424 -41.29 0.73 -37.97
N ALA A 425 -40.41 0.82 -38.96
CA ALA A 425 -40.78 1.25 -40.31
C ALA A 425 -41.68 0.22 -41.00
N GLU A 426 -41.42 -1.08 -40.80
CA GLU A 426 -42.10 -2.14 -41.55
C GLU A 426 -43.34 -2.70 -40.84
N HIS A 427 -43.39 -2.68 -39.49
CA HIS A 427 -44.50 -3.27 -38.72
C HIS A 427 -45.01 -2.31 -37.61
N PRO A 428 -45.71 -1.21 -37.95
CA PRO A 428 -46.17 -0.19 -36.99
C PRO A 428 -47.07 -0.74 -35.87
N ASP A 429 -47.88 -1.76 -36.20
CA ASP A 429 -48.83 -2.41 -35.29
C ASP A 429 -48.22 -3.61 -34.54
N GLY A 430 -47.12 -4.17 -35.06
CA GLY A 430 -46.46 -5.38 -34.56
C GLY A 430 -45.55 -5.17 -33.34
N ILE A 431 -45.20 -3.93 -33.01
CA ILE A 431 -44.28 -3.55 -31.90
C ILE A 431 -44.84 -3.98 -30.52
N THR A 432 -46.16 -4.21 -30.42
CA THR A 432 -46.78 -4.65 -29.16
C THR A 432 -46.93 -6.17 -29.05
N SER A 433 -46.66 -6.91 -30.13
CA SER A 433 -46.83 -8.36 -30.20
C SER A 433 -45.88 -9.07 -29.25
N LEU A 434 -46.35 -10.19 -28.67
CA LEU A 434 -45.56 -11.01 -27.76
C LEU A 434 -44.26 -11.54 -28.40
N PRO A 435 -44.23 -12.01 -29.67
CA PRO A 435 -43.00 -12.45 -30.32
C PRO A 435 -41.95 -11.35 -30.45
N TRP A 436 -42.36 -10.12 -30.75
CA TRP A 436 -41.45 -8.98 -30.81
C TRP A 436 -40.80 -8.68 -29.45
N LYS A 437 -41.62 -8.63 -28.39
CA LYS A 437 -41.13 -8.39 -27.02
C LYS A 437 -40.12 -9.45 -26.58
N ILE A 438 -40.37 -10.73 -26.90
CA ILE A 438 -39.45 -11.83 -26.58
C ILE A 438 -38.13 -11.66 -27.36
N THR A 439 -38.20 -11.45 -28.67
CA THR A 439 -37.01 -11.29 -29.52
C THR A 439 -36.15 -10.09 -29.09
N PHE A 440 -36.78 -8.94 -28.84
CA PHE A 440 -36.10 -7.74 -28.36
C PHE A 440 -35.46 -7.92 -26.99
N THR A 441 -36.16 -8.59 -26.07
CA THR A 441 -35.64 -8.90 -24.72
C THR A 441 -34.43 -9.84 -24.80
N LEU A 442 -34.52 -10.92 -25.59
CA LEU A 442 -33.41 -11.86 -25.81
C LEU A 442 -32.20 -11.15 -26.42
N PHE A 443 -32.42 -10.28 -27.39
CA PHE A 443 -31.34 -9.51 -28.02
C PHE A 443 -30.69 -8.54 -27.02
N THR A 444 -31.48 -7.89 -26.17
CA THR A 444 -30.98 -7.01 -25.09
C THR A 444 -30.17 -7.78 -24.05
N ILE A 445 -30.61 -8.99 -23.68
CA ILE A 445 -29.84 -9.87 -22.79
C ILE A 445 -28.50 -10.25 -23.44
N LEU A 446 -28.52 -10.59 -24.74
CA LEU A 446 -27.31 -10.95 -25.48
C LEU A 446 -26.33 -9.78 -25.58
N THR A 447 -26.78 -8.57 -25.92
CA THR A 447 -25.92 -7.38 -25.98
C THR A 447 -25.33 -7.02 -24.61
N THR A 448 -26.12 -7.15 -23.54
CA THR A 448 -25.65 -6.97 -22.16
C THR A 448 -24.58 -8.01 -21.79
N PHE A 449 -24.81 -9.27 -22.15
CA PHE A 449 -23.83 -10.34 -21.96
C PHE A 449 -22.53 -10.05 -22.72
N THR A 450 -22.61 -9.63 -23.98
CA THR A 450 -21.45 -9.24 -24.79
C THR A 450 -20.70 -8.07 -24.15
N ALA A 451 -21.40 -7.06 -23.63
CA ALA A 451 -20.78 -5.93 -22.95
C ALA A 451 -19.98 -6.35 -21.70
N VAL A 452 -20.59 -7.15 -20.83
CA VAL A 452 -19.95 -7.65 -19.60
C VAL A 452 -18.75 -8.54 -19.95
N PHE A 453 -18.88 -9.38 -20.96
CA PHE A 453 -17.79 -10.23 -21.45
C PHE A 453 -16.63 -9.42 -22.05
N CYS A 454 -16.91 -8.41 -22.87
CA CYS A 454 -15.89 -7.49 -23.38
C CYS A 454 -15.19 -6.74 -22.24
N GLY A 455 -15.94 -6.32 -21.21
CA GLY A 455 -15.38 -5.75 -19.98
C GLY A 455 -14.43 -6.70 -19.26
N TYR A 456 -14.82 -7.97 -19.10
CA TYR A 456 -13.94 -9.01 -18.53
C TYR A 456 -12.63 -9.18 -19.31
N LEU A 457 -12.69 -9.20 -20.64
CA LEU A 457 -11.50 -9.27 -21.49
C LEU A 457 -10.62 -8.03 -21.31
N ALA A 458 -11.21 -6.84 -21.31
CA ALA A 458 -10.51 -5.58 -21.09
C ALA A 458 -9.78 -5.56 -19.74
N VAL A 459 -10.46 -5.98 -18.66
CA VAL A 459 -9.84 -6.10 -17.33
C VAL A 459 -8.62 -7.01 -17.35
N GLY A 460 -8.70 -8.18 -18.00
CA GLY A 460 -7.58 -9.11 -18.11
C GLY A 460 -6.40 -8.50 -18.85
N THR A 461 -6.62 -7.98 -20.05
CA THR A 461 -5.56 -7.39 -20.89
C THR A 461 -4.95 -6.14 -20.25
N ILE A 462 -5.77 -5.27 -19.65
CA ILE A 462 -5.29 -4.06 -18.95
C ILE A 462 -4.51 -4.44 -17.69
N THR A 463 -4.92 -5.48 -16.96
CA THR A 463 -4.14 -5.99 -15.82
C THR A 463 -2.73 -6.39 -16.23
N TRP A 464 -2.59 -7.09 -17.36
CA TRP A 464 -1.27 -7.44 -17.88
C TRP A 464 -0.44 -6.17 -18.18
N MET A 465 -1.05 -5.15 -18.79
CA MET A 465 -0.36 -3.89 -19.13
C MET A 465 0.01 -3.05 -17.90
N VAL A 466 -0.85 -2.97 -16.89
CA VAL A 466 -0.56 -2.29 -15.61
C VAL A 466 0.62 -2.98 -14.91
N ASN A 467 0.67 -4.31 -14.91
CA ASN A 467 1.79 -5.04 -14.34
C ASN A 467 3.09 -4.80 -15.11
N GLN A 468 3.04 -4.70 -16.44
CA GLN A 468 4.22 -4.32 -17.24
C GLN A 468 4.73 -2.92 -16.86
N ILE A 469 3.84 -1.94 -16.69
CA ILE A 469 4.19 -0.57 -16.29
C ILE A 469 4.90 -0.57 -14.94
N LEU A 470 4.34 -1.28 -13.96
CA LEU A 470 4.90 -1.33 -12.60
C LEU A 470 6.21 -2.12 -12.54
N ALA A 471 6.36 -3.18 -13.34
CA ALA A 471 7.60 -3.96 -13.41
C ALA A 471 8.74 -3.18 -14.09
N LEU A 472 8.42 -2.35 -15.10
CA LEU A 472 9.41 -1.71 -15.97
C LEU A 472 9.08 -0.22 -16.21
N PRO A 473 9.12 0.64 -15.17
CA PRO A 473 8.61 2.03 -15.24
C PRO A 473 9.35 2.92 -16.23
N LEU A 474 10.60 2.58 -16.59
CA LEU A 474 11.42 3.36 -17.53
C LEU A 474 11.25 2.92 -19.00
N ARG A 475 10.38 1.96 -19.30
CA ARG A 475 10.21 1.44 -20.67
C ARG A 475 8.91 1.93 -21.31
N PRO A 476 8.92 2.23 -22.63
CA PRO A 476 7.71 2.63 -23.32
C PRO A 476 6.71 1.47 -23.38
N VAL A 477 5.51 1.69 -22.83
CA VAL A 477 4.41 0.70 -22.85
C VAL A 477 4.02 0.37 -24.29
N ARG A 478 4.00 -0.92 -24.63
CA ARG A 478 3.60 -1.42 -25.96
C ARG A 478 2.30 -2.22 -25.85
N MET A 479 1.38 -2.03 -26.79
CA MET A 479 0.11 -2.77 -26.78
C MET A 479 0.24 -4.21 -27.33
N ARG A 480 1.17 -4.44 -28.26
CA ARG A 480 1.31 -5.74 -28.95
C ARG A 480 1.55 -6.91 -27.98
N PRO A 481 2.46 -6.80 -26.99
CA PRO A 481 2.70 -7.89 -26.04
C PRO A 481 1.49 -8.22 -25.17
N ALA A 482 0.72 -7.21 -24.76
CA ALA A 482 -0.52 -7.41 -24.00
C ALA A 482 -1.56 -8.18 -24.81
N LEU A 483 -1.73 -7.83 -26.09
CA LEU A 483 -2.62 -8.53 -27.01
C LEU A 483 -2.12 -9.95 -27.31
N LEU A 484 -0.81 -10.14 -27.47
CA LEU A 484 -0.20 -11.46 -27.65
C LEU A 484 -0.43 -12.35 -26.42
N ALA A 485 -0.22 -11.84 -25.22
CA ALA A 485 -0.50 -12.58 -23.98
C ALA A 485 -1.99 -12.94 -23.85
N THR A 486 -2.88 -12.03 -24.30
CA THR A 486 -4.32 -12.29 -24.32
C THR A 486 -4.63 -13.40 -25.33
N TRP A 487 -3.96 -13.37 -26.48
CA TRP A 487 -4.07 -14.37 -27.53
C TRP A 487 -3.49 -15.72 -27.14
N THR A 488 -2.39 -15.79 -26.39
CA THR A 488 -1.83 -17.08 -25.93
C THR A 488 -2.74 -17.74 -24.91
N ASN A 489 -3.31 -16.96 -23.99
CA ASN A 489 -4.18 -17.45 -22.92
C ASN A 489 -5.68 -17.44 -23.29
N TRP A 490 -6.03 -17.24 -24.56
CA TRP A 490 -7.40 -16.98 -25.01
C TRP A 490 -8.39 -18.07 -24.61
N LYS A 491 -8.00 -19.35 -24.67
CA LYS A 491 -8.88 -20.48 -24.27
C LYS A 491 -9.25 -20.42 -22.79
N SER A 492 -8.26 -20.14 -21.93
CA SER A 492 -8.45 -19.98 -20.48
C SER A 492 -9.37 -18.79 -20.19
N LEU A 493 -9.08 -17.68 -20.88
CA LEU A 493 -9.73 -16.40 -20.67
C LEU A 493 -11.20 -16.44 -21.10
N ILE A 494 -11.49 -16.94 -22.30
CA ILE A 494 -12.86 -17.07 -22.80
C ILE A 494 -13.65 -18.10 -21.98
N GLY A 495 -13.12 -19.30 -21.75
CA GLY A 495 -13.85 -20.36 -21.05
C GLY A 495 -14.24 -19.95 -19.62
N THR A 496 -13.29 -19.38 -18.88
CA THR A 496 -13.54 -18.90 -17.51
C THR A 496 -14.38 -17.63 -17.51
N GLY A 497 -14.18 -16.74 -18.50
CA GLY A 497 -14.96 -15.52 -18.67
C GLY A 497 -16.43 -15.81 -18.87
N VAL A 498 -16.78 -16.66 -19.85
CA VAL A 498 -18.17 -17.08 -20.12
C VAL A 498 -18.80 -17.69 -18.88
N LEU A 499 -18.10 -18.62 -18.20
CA LEU A 499 -18.60 -19.24 -16.98
C LEU A 499 -18.86 -18.21 -15.87
N SER A 500 -17.91 -17.29 -15.63
CA SER A 500 -18.05 -16.26 -14.59
C SER A 500 -19.18 -15.26 -14.89
N THR A 501 -19.36 -14.88 -16.16
CA THR A 501 -20.45 -14.02 -16.61
C THR A 501 -21.79 -14.74 -16.43
N LEU A 502 -21.92 -15.99 -16.87
CA LEU A 502 -23.15 -16.77 -16.71
C LEU A 502 -23.55 -16.94 -15.24
N LEU A 503 -22.59 -17.23 -14.35
CA LEU A 503 -22.83 -17.32 -12.91
C LEU A 503 -23.31 -15.98 -12.34
N THR A 504 -22.71 -14.88 -12.76
CA THR A 504 -23.11 -13.54 -12.31
C THR A 504 -24.53 -13.21 -12.76
N PHE A 505 -24.89 -13.52 -14.01
CA PHE A 505 -26.25 -13.37 -14.53
C PHE A 505 -27.26 -14.28 -13.80
N ALA A 506 -26.92 -15.54 -13.55
CA ALA A 506 -27.75 -16.46 -12.77
C ALA A 506 -27.99 -15.92 -11.34
N GLY A 507 -26.97 -15.30 -10.74
CA GLY A 507 -27.09 -14.60 -9.47
C GLY A 507 -28.13 -13.48 -9.50
N TYR A 508 -28.03 -12.59 -10.50
CA TYR A 508 -28.98 -11.49 -10.68
C TYR A 508 -30.40 -11.96 -11.07
N ALA A 509 -30.50 -13.06 -11.81
CA ALA A 509 -31.79 -13.66 -12.16
C ALA A 509 -32.52 -14.23 -10.94
N LEU A 510 -31.78 -14.71 -9.93
CA LEU A 510 -32.35 -15.15 -8.66
C LEU A 510 -32.81 -13.96 -7.82
N CYS A 511 -31.89 -13.02 -7.53
CA CYS A 511 -32.14 -11.81 -6.73
C CYS A 511 -30.98 -10.80 -6.90
N PHE A 512 -31.22 -9.53 -6.54
CA PHE A 512 -30.18 -8.50 -6.58
C PHE A 512 -28.99 -8.79 -5.65
N VAL A 513 -29.28 -9.25 -4.41
CA VAL A 513 -28.24 -9.49 -3.38
C VAL A 513 -27.27 -10.62 -3.77
N PRO A 514 -27.72 -11.82 -4.18
CA PRO A 514 -26.82 -12.86 -4.70
C PRO A 514 -26.00 -12.43 -5.91
N GLY A 515 -26.60 -11.69 -6.87
CA GLY A 515 -25.89 -11.13 -8.02
C GLY A 515 -24.77 -10.16 -7.63
N LEU A 516 -25.02 -9.30 -6.65
CA LEU A 516 -24.01 -8.37 -6.12
C LEU A 516 -22.88 -9.11 -5.40
N ILE A 517 -23.19 -10.12 -4.58
CA ILE A 517 -22.19 -10.95 -3.91
C ILE A 517 -21.30 -11.68 -4.93
N LEU A 518 -21.88 -12.24 -5.98
CA LEU A 518 -21.14 -12.90 -7.07
C LEU A 518 -20.26 -11.89 -7.81
N SER A 519 -20.77 -10.69 -8.10
CA SER A 519 -19.98 -9.63 -8.75
C SER A 519 -18.77 -9.21 -7.90
N ILE A 520 -18.93 -9.12 -6.58
CA ILE A 520 -17.82 -8.80 -5.66
C ILE A 520 -16.81 -9.94 -5.58
N THR A 521 -17.27 -11.18 -5.43
CA THR A 521 -16.39 -12.35 -5.24
C THR A 521 -15.67 -12.77 -6.52
N LEU A 522 -16.23 -12.46 -7.69
CA LEU A 522 -15.66 -12.76 -9.00
C LEU A 522 -14.93 -11.57 -9.65
N ALA A 523 -14.87 -10.41 -8.97
CA ALA A 523 -14.25 -9.19 -9.49
C ALA A 523 -12.79 -9.37 -9.94
N LEU A 524 -12.04 -10.28 -9.32
CA LEU A 524 -10.63 -10.52 -9.61
C LEU A 524 -10.38 -11.74 -10.50
N VAL A 525 -11.41 -12.34 -11.12
CA VAL A 525 -11.24 -13.54 -11.96
C VAL A 525 -10.40 -13.25 -13.20
N ALA A 526 -10.68 -12.17 -13.93
CA ALA A 526 -9.91 -11.79 -15.12
C ALA A 526 -8.40 -11.60 -14.81
N PRO A 527 -8.00 -10.82 -13.79
CA PRO A 527 -6.62 -10.73 -13.33
C PRO A 527 -5.99 -12.09 -13.01
N VAL A 528 -6.69 -12.94 -12.26
CA VAL A 528 -6.19 -14.25 -11.85
C VAL A 528 -5.96 -15.16 -13.06
N VAL A 529 -6.90 -15.22 -13.99
CA VAL A 529 -6.76 -16.04 -15.21
C VAL A 529 -5.58 -15.56 -16.06
N MET A 530 -5.44 -14.24 -16.19
CA MET A 530 -4.39 -13.64 -17.02
C MET A 530 -2.99 -13.77 -16.41
N MET A 531 -2.87 -13.58 -15.09
CA MET A 531 -1.59 -13.48 -14.40
C MET A 531 -1.14 -14.78 -13.74
N GLU A 532 -2.07 -15.65 -13.34
CA GLU A 532 -1.76 -16.93 -12.67
C GLU A 532 -2.03 -18.14 -13.56
N ASN A 533 -2.53 -17.93 -14.79
CA ASN A 533 -2.86 -18.98 -15.78
C ASN A 533 -3.80 -20.07 -15.23
N LEU A 534 -4.63 -19.73 -14.25
CA LEU A 534 -5.65 -20.61 -13.69
C LEU A 534 -6.91 -20.64 -14.58
N ARG A 535 -7.70 -21.72 -14.49
CA ARG A 535 -8.91 -21.92 -15.32
C ARG A 535 -10.11 -22.31 -14.47
N GLY A 536 -11.31 -21.92 -14.93
CA GLY A 536 -12.59 -22.37 -14.37
C GLY A 536 -12.73 -22.12 -12.87
N PHE A 537 -13.18 -23.14 -12.13
CA PHE A 537 -13.41 -23.05 -10.68
C PHE A 537 -12.15 -22.75 -9.85
N ALA A 538 -10.97 -23.14 -10.31
CA ALA A 538 -9.72 -22.83 -9.61
C ALA A 538 -9.46 -21.32 -9.59
N ALA A 539 -9.64 -20.64 -10.74
CA ALA A 539 -9.51 -19.19 -10.83
C ALA A 539 -10.56 -18.46 -9.97
N MET A 540 -11.79 -18.96 -9.92
CA MET A 540 -12.86 -18.38 -9.10
C MET A 540 -12.60 -18.56 -7.59
N LYS A 541 -12.12 -19.72 -7.16
CA LYS A 541 -11.72 -19.96 -5.77
C LYS A 541 -10.59 -19.03 -5.35
N ARG A 542 -9.59 -18.86 -6.22
CA ARG A 542 -8.47 -17.94 -6.00
C ARG A 542 -8.92 -16.48 -5.94
N SER A 543 -9.80 -16.06 -6.86
CA SER A 543 -10.41 -14.72 -6.84
C SER A 543 -11.12 -14.44 -5.51
N LYS A 544 -11.98 -15.36 -5.06
CA LYS A 544 -12.68 -15.25 -3.77
C LYS A 544 -11.70 -15.12 -2.59
N ALA A 545 -10.63 -15.92 -2.57
CA ALA A 545 -9.63 -15.85 -1.51
C ALA A 545 -8.92 -14.48 -1.48
N LEU A 546 -8.58 -13.91 -2.64
CA LEU A 546 -7.97 -12.58 -2.75
C LEU A 546 -8.95 -11.48 -2.31
N VAL A 547 -10.21 -11.56 -2.74
CA VAL A 547 -11.26 -10.59 -2.37
C VAL A 547 -11.48 -10.55 -0.86
N LEU A 548 -11.49 -11.71 -0.19
CA LEU A 548 -11.69 -11.80 1.26
C LEU A 548 -10.58 -11.08 2.05
N ARG A 549 -9.35 -10.99 1.51
CA ARG A 549 -8.24 -10.25 2.15
C ARG A 549 -8.50 -8.73 2.20
N SER A 550 -9.30 -8.19 1.27
CA SER A 550 -9.63 -6.76 1.24
C SER A 550 -11.09 -6.47 0.85
N LEU A 551 -12.03 -7.15 1.51
CA LEU A 551 -13.46 -7.07 1.21
C LEU A 551 -14.00 -5.64 1.13
N GLY A 552 -13.60 -4.76 2.07
CA GLY A 552 -14.06 -3.37 2.10
C GLY A 552 -13.63 -2.55 0.88
N THR A 553 -12.39 -2.70 0.40
CA THR A 553 -11.93 -1.96 -0.79
C THR A 553 -12.48 -2.57 -2.07
N THR A 554 -12.63 -3.89 -2.14
CA THR A 554 -13.25 -4.55 -3.29
C THR A 554 -14.72 -4.18 -3.40
N THR A 555 -15.45 -4.19 -2.29
CA THR A 555 -16.86 -3.78 -2.26
C THR A 555 -17.01 -2.33 -2.67
N ALA A 556 -16.18 -1.42 -2.13
CA ALA A 556 -16.18 -0.01 -2.53
C ALA A 556 -15.82 0.18 -4.01
N ALA A 557 -14.84 -0.57 -4.53
CA ALA A 557 -14.49 -0.54 -5.95
C ALA A 557 -15.67 -0.99 -6.81
N VAL A 558 -16.22 -2.20 -6.58
CA VAL A 558 -17.34 -2.74 -7.35
C VAL A 558 -18.59 -1.86 -7.23
N ALA A 559 -18.88 -1.31 -6.05
CA ALA A 559 -19.96 -0.35 -5.87
C ALA A 559 -19.75 0.91 -6.73
N LEU A 560 -18.55 1.48 -6.72
CA LEU A 560 -18.22 2.62 -7.57
C LEU A 560 -18.36 2.28 -9.07
N LEU A 561 -17.97 1.07 -9.47
CA LEU A 561 -18.14 0.58 -10.84
C LEU A 561 -19.61 0.38 -11.24
N PHE A 562 -20.50 0.13 -10.28
CA PHE A 562 -21.92 -0.07 -10.55
C PHE A 562 -22.71 1.26 -10.51
N PHE A 563 -22.47 2.09 -9.49
CA PHE A 563 -23.22 3.33 -9.27
C PHE A 563 -22.84 4.45 -10.24
N VAL A 564 -21.56 4.55 -10.65
CA VAL A 564 -21.14 5.61 -11.57
C VAL A 564 -21.82 5.52 -12.93
N PRO A 565 -21.86 4.35 -13.62
CA PRO A 565 -22.62 4.20 -14.86
C PRO A 565 -24.12 4.43 -14.68
N LEU A 566 -24.70 3.97 -13.56
CA LEU A 566 -26.13 4.15 -13.28
C LEU A 566 -26.50 5.64 -13.16
N MET A 567 -25.69 6.42 -12.43
CA MET A 567 -25.88 7.87 -12.28
C MET A 567 -25.72 8.60 -13.60
N ILE A 568 -24.68 8.28 -14.39
CA ILE A 568 -24.45 8.92 -15.69
C ILE A 568 -25.55 8.53 -16.69
N GLY A 569 -26.01 7.29 -16.66
CA GLY A 569 -27.13 6.81 -17.48
C GLY A 569 -28.43 7.54 -17.15
N GLY A 570 -28.74 7.73 -15.86
CA GLY A 570 -29.90 8.50 -15.42
C GLY A 570 -29.87 9.96 -15.86
N LEU A 571 -28.70 10.62 -15.73
CA LEU A 571 -28.50 12.00 -16.19
C LEU A 571 -28.65 12.13 -17.71
N THR A 572 -27.99 11.25 -18.47
CA THR A 572 -28.07 11.23 -19.94
C THR A 572 -29.51 10.96 -20.39
N GLY A 573 -30.19 10.00 -19.77
CA GLY A 573 -31.60 9.70 -20.04
C GLY A 573 -32.53 10.88 -19.78
N GLY A 574 -32.31 11.62 -18.69
CA GLY A 574 -33.05 12.84 -18.36
C GLY A 574 -32.85 13.95 -19.41
N ILE A 575 -31.60 14.19 -19.83
CA ILE A 575 -31.28 15.18 -20.87
C ILE A 575 -31.95 14.83 -22.19
N VAL A 576 -31.83 13.58 -22.66
CA VAL A 576 -32.45 13.16 -23.92
C VAL A 576 -33.98 13.22 -23.83
N ALA A 577 -34.57 12.90 -22.68
CA ALA A 577 -36.02 13.02 -22.49
C ALA A 577 -36.51 14.47 -22.64
N LEU A 578 -35.77 15.44 -22.10
CA LEU A 578 -36.07 16.87 -22.25
C LEU A 578 -35.91 17.33 -23.70
N SER A 579 -34.84 16.93 -24.38
CA SER A 579 -34.62 17.29 -25.80
C SER A 579 -35.71 16.72 -26.72
N VAL A 580 -36.08 15.45 -26.53
CA VAL A 580 -37.15 14.81 -27.31
C VAL A 580 -38.51 15.48 -27.05
N LYS A 581 -38.79 15.86 -25.79
CA LYS A 581 -40.01 16.59 -25.45
C LYS A 581 -40.04 17.96 -26.13
N SER A 582 -38.93 18.71 -26.09
CA SER A 582 -38.82 20.01 -26.77
C SER A 582 -39.04 19.94 -28.28
N ILE A 583 -38.57 18.87 -28.94
CA ILE A 583 -38.77 18.66 -30.38
C ILE A 583 -40.24 18.31 -30.68
N ALA A 584 -40.86 17.46 -29.86
CA ALA A 584 -42.28 17.12 -29.99
C ALA A 584 -43.16 18.38 -29.83
N ASP A 585 -42.89 19.19 -28.80
CA ASP A 585 -43.61 20.44 -28.53
C ASP A 585 -43.41 21.46 -29.67
N ALA A 586 -42.25 21.47 -30.32
CA ALA A 586 -41.97 22.33 -31.48
C ALA A 586 -42.67 21.86 -32.76
N SER A 587 -42.76 20.54 -32.99
CA SER A 587 -43.49 19.95 -34.11
C SER A 587 -45.00 20.19 -34.01
N GLU A 588 -45.56 20.08 -32.80
CA GLU A 588 -46.98 20.34 -32.55
C GLU A 588 -47.31 21.82 -32.82
N LYS A 589 -46.44 22.73 -32.38
CA LYS A 589 -46.55 24.18 -32.69
C LYS A 589 -46.41 24.50 -34.18
N ALA A 590 -45.54 23.79 -34.92
CA ALA A 590 -45.39 23.97 -36.37
C ALA A 590 -46.66 23.54 -37.12
N SER A 591 -47.23 22.38 -36.75
CA SER A 591 -48.50 21.89 -37.34
C SER A 591 -49.71 22.79 -37.02
N ALA A 592 -49.72 23.44 -35.85
CA ALA A 592 -50.74 24.42 -35.47
C ALA A 592 -50.57 25.78 -36.17
N GLY A 593 -49.36 26.12 -36.63
CA GLY A 593 -49.07 27.34 -37.39
C GLY A 593 -49.46 27.23 -38.87
N GLU A 594 -49.30 26.05 -39.46
CA GLU A 594 -49.60 25.78 -40.88
C GLU A 594 -51.12 25.74 -41.16
N LYS A 595 -51.94 25.27 -40.21
CA LYS A 595 -53.42 25.36 -40.27
C LYS A 595 -53.97 26.80 -40.19
N LYS A 596 -53.15 27.81 -39.89
CA LYS A 596 -53.58 29.21 -39.75
C LYS A 596 -53.26 30.10 -40.97
N SER A 597 -52.54 29.60 -41.98
CA SER A 597 -52.16 30.40 -43.16
C SER A 597 -53.04 30.20 -44.40
N ASP A 598 -53.90 29.18 -44.44
CA ASP A 598 -54.87 28.96 -45.52
C ASP A 598 -56.29 29.32 -45.04
N GLY A 599 -56.67 30.60 -45.11
CA GLY A 599 -58.05 31.00 -44.79
C GLY A 599 -58.31 32.50 -44.55
N THR A 600 -58.24 33.31 -45.61
CA THR A 600 -58.88 34.64 -45.69
C THR A 600 -59.41 34.78 -47.13
N ALA A 601 -60.64 35.18 -47.46
CA ALA A 601 -61.72 35.83 -46.74
C ALA A 601 -63.06 35.58 -47.48
N GLY A 602 -64.19 35.57 -46.77
CA GLY A 602 -65.52 35.43 -47.36
C GLY A 602 -66.65 35.63 -46.33
N ASP A 603 -67.17 36.86 -46.35
CA ASP A 603 -68.41 37.46 -45.86
C ASP A 603 -69.47 36.70 -45.00
N SER A 604 -69.97 37.47 -44.03
CA SER A 604 -71.24 37.50 -43.27
C SER A 604 -72.18 36.29 -43.03
N SER A 605 -72.65 36.27 -41.77
CA SER A 605 -74.00 35.94 -41.27
C SER A 605 -74.22 34.62 -40.50
N ASN A 606 -74.38 34.82 -39.18
CA ASN A 606 -75.42 34.30 -38.29
C ASN A 606 -75.56 32.80 -37.92
N VAL A 607 -75.95 32.64 -36.64
CA VAL A 607 -76.53 31.48 -35.93
C VAL A 607 -75.55 30.59 -35.15
N ALA A 608 -75.83 30.51 -33.84
CA ALA A 608 -75.19 29.66 -32.85
C ALA A 608 -75.46 28.17 -33.10
N ALA A 609 -74.40 27.36 -33.07
CA ALA A 609 -74.45 25.91 -32.87
C ALA A 609 -73.15 25.47 -32.16
N GLU A 610 -73.26 24.49 -31.25
CA GLU A 610 -72.14 23.86 -30.52
C GLU A 610 -71.02 23.39 -31.46
N PRO A 611 -69.74 23.39 -31.03
CA PRO A 611 -68.65 22.88 -31.86
C PRO A 611 -68.77 21.35 -32.00
N PRO A 612 -68.74 20.77 -33.22
CA PRO A 612 -68.67 19.34 -33.39
C PRO A 612 -67.25 18.82 -33.01
N PRO A 613 -67.11 17.55 -32.59
CA PRO A 613 -65.81 16.97 -32.31
C PRO A 613 -65.03 16.76 -33.61
N ASP A 614 -63.82 17.33 -33.66
CA ASP A 614 -62.85 17.19 -34.75
C ASP A 614 -62.41 15.73 -34.98
N ASP A 615 -61.99 15.46 -36.22
CA ASP A 615 -61.29 14.26 -36.72
C ASP A 615 -62.12 13.06 -37.23
N THR A 616 -63.11 13.32 -38.11
CA THR A 616 -63.59 12.31 -39.07
C THR A 616 -63.74 12.91 -40.47
N VAL A 617 -62.99 12.39 -41.46
CA VAL A 617 -63.21 12.69 -42.88
C VAL A 617 -64.09 11.58 -43.45
N GLU A 618 -65.34 11.90 -43.80
CA GLU A 618 -66.24 10.99 -44.52
C GLU A 618 -65.91 11.05 -46.03
N VAL A 619 -65.48 9.91 -46.61
CA VAL A 619 -65.33 9.77 -48.07
C VAL A 619 -66.50 8.93 -48.59
N ASN A 620 -67.29 9.51 -49.49
CA ASN A 620 -68.48 8.90 -50.06
C ASN A 620 -68.11 8.09 -51.32
N VAL A 621 -68.27 6.77 -51.27
CA VAL A 621 -67.94 5.87 -52.39
C VAL A 621 -69.24 5.28 -52.96
N GLY A 622 -70.01 6.10 -53.68
CA GLY A 622 -71.19 5.65 -54.44
C GLY A 622 -72.37 5.16 -53.60
N PRO A 623 -73.47 4.71 -54.26
CA PRO A 623 -74.76 4.54 -53.60
C PRO A 623 -74.77 3.25 -52.75
N GLY A 624 -74.34 3.37 -51.49
CA GLY A 624 -74.55 2.33 -50.47
C GLY A 624 -73.41 2.10 -49.47
N GLY A 625 -72.27 2.78 -49.56
CA GLY A 625 -71.14 2.55 -48.65
C GLY A 625 -70.53 3.82 -48.08
N LYS A 626 -70.67 4.02 -46.77
CA LYS A 626 -69.90 5.02 -46.00
C LYS A 626 -68.76 4.31 -45.27
N VAL A 627 -67.52 4.77 -45.47
CA VAL A 627 -66.34 4.28 -44.74
C VAL A 627 -65.76 5.42 -43.92
N THR A 628 -65.62 5.20 -42.61
CA THR A 628 -64.99 6.14 -41.66
C THR A 628 -63.55 5.70 -41.41
N VAL A 629 -62.58 6.57 -41.70
CA VAL A 629 -61.16 6.35 -41.40
C VAL A 629 -60.73 7.31 -40.29
N LYS A 630 -60.28 6.76 -39.15
CA LYS A 630 -59.64 7.51 -38.06
C LYS A 630 -58.12 7.53 -38.27
N SER A 631 -57.50 8.69 -38.32
CA SER A 631 -56.04 8.83 -38.43
C SER A 631 -55.36 8.64 -37.06
N ASP A 632 -54.60 7.55 -36.91
CA ASP A 632 -53.82 7.21 -35.70
C ASP A 632 -52.41 7.84 -35.70
N GLU A 633 -52.30 9.09 -36.14
CA GLU A 633 -51.01 9.74 -36.44
C GLU A 633 -50.26 10.14 -35.14
N SER A 634 -50.99 10.56 -34.11
CA SER A 634 -50.41 10.97 -32.83
C SER A 634 -49.83 9.80 -32.00
N SER A 635 -50.33 8.57 -32.18
CA SER A 635 -49.83 7.39 -31.46
C SER A 635 -48.54 6.84 -32.08
N MET A 636 -48.42 6.91 -33.42
CA MET A 636 -47.21 6.53 -34.16
C MET A 636 -46.02 7.46 -33.85
N ILE A 637 -46.25 8.78 -33.82
CA ILE A 637 -45.22 9.78 -33.46
C ILE A 637 -44.68 9.55 -32.04
N ARG A 638 -45.56 9.26 -31.07
CA ARG A 638 -45.16 8.94 -29.68
C ARG A 638 -44.34 7.66 -29.57
N ARG A 639 -44.62 6.64 -30.40
CA ARG A 639 -43.87 5.37 -30.46
C ARG A 639 -42.47 5.58 -31.05
N ILE A 640 -42.38 6.30 -32.17
CA ILE A 640 -41.10 6.65 -32.81
C ILE A 640 -40.22 7.47 -31.85
N ALA A 641 -40.79 8.45 -31.16
CA ALA A 641 -40.07 9.28 -30.20
C ALA A 641 -39.52 8.48 -29.00
N ARG A 642 -40.24 7.44 -28.54
CA ARG A 642 -39.78 6.58 -27.44
C ARG A 642 -38.58 5.74 -27.84
N VAL A 643 -38.65 5.06 -29.00
CA VAL A 643 -37.55 4.20 -29.44
C VAL A 643 -36.35 5.01 -29.92
N ALA A 644 -36.57 6.18 -30.53
CA ALA A 644 -35.50 7.13 -30.85
C ALA A 644 -34.77 7.60 -29.57
N ARG A 645 -35.50 7.86 -28.48
CA ARG A 645 -34.92 8.21 -27.17
C ARG A 645 -34.07 7.09 -26.61
N GLU A 646 -34.59 5.86 -26.57
CA GLU A 646 -33.88 4.68 -26.02
C GLU A 646 -32.64 4.30 -26.87
N SER A 647 -32.75 4.45 -28.19
CA SER A 647 -31.64 4.19 -29.12
C SER A 647 -30.54 5.26 -29.03
N LEU A 648 -30.94 6.54 -28.95
CA LEU A 648 -30.01 7.67 -28.88
C LEU A 648 -29.27 7.71 -27.54
N THR A 649 -29.97 7.45 -26.43
CA THR A 649 -29.34 7.34 -25.10
C THR A 649 -28.31 6.21 -25.06
N SER A 650 -28.63 5.04 -25.62
CA SER A 650 -27.71 3.91 -25.70
C SER A 650 -26.44 4.23 -26.51
N LEU A 651 -26.60 4.94 -27.63
CA LEU A 651 -25.48 5.32 -28.50
C LEU A 651 -24.57 6.39 -27.87
N LEU A 652 -25.16 7.37 -27.16
CA LEU A 652 -24.43 8.41 -26.42
C LEU A 652 -23.68 7.86 -25.20
N MET A 653 -24.20 6.79 -24.58
CA MET A 653 -23.56 6.15 -23.43
C MET A 653 -22.36 5.27 -23.82
N LEU A 654 -22.23 4.85 -25.08
CA LEU A 654 -21.20 3.90 -25.50
C LEU A 654 -19.77 4.44 -25.31
N PRO A 655 -19.40 5.68 -25.73
CA PRO A 655 -18.08 6.24 -25.46
C PRO A 655 -17.79 6.37 -23.96
N ILE A 656 -18.80 6.77 -23.18
CA ILE A 656 -18.71 6.90 -21.72
C ILE A 656 -18.45 5.53 -21.09
N GLN A 657 -19.18 4.50 -21.52
CA GLN A 657 -19.02 3.14 -21.02
C GLN A 657 -17.62 2.58 -21.32
N ILE A 658 -17.08 2.84 -22.51
CA ILE A 658 -15.72 2.44 -22.88
C ILE A 658 -14.71 3.17 -21.98
N LEU A 659 -14.86 4.49 -21.77
CA LEU A 659 -13.99 5.28 -20.90
C LEU A 659 -14.02 4.76 -19.45
N LEU A 660 -15.22 4.52 -18.90
CA LEU A 660 -15.40 4.00 -17.56
C LEU A 660 -14.83 2.59 -17.42
N THR A 661 -15.04 1.73 -18.41
CA THR A 661 -14.50 0.35 -18.39
C THR A 661 -12.98 0.37 -18.42
N SER A 662 -12.38 1.20 -19.27
CA SER A 662 -10.93 1.37 -19.37
C SER A 662 -10.32 1.80 -18.03
N PHE A 663 -10.89 2.83 -17.39
CA PHE A 663 -10.45 3.30 -16.08
C PHE A 663 -10.67 2.27 -14.97
N SER A 664 -11.85 1.63 -14.94
CA SER A 664 -12.19 0.60 -13.97
C SER A 664 -11.28 -0.61 -14.01
N SER A 665 -10.78 -0.96 -15.20
CA SER A 665 -9.89 -2.08 -15.40
C SER A 665 -8.55 -1.86 -14.70
N ILE A 666 -8.07 -0.61 -14.62
CA ILE A 666 -6.86 -0.25 -13.89
C ILE A 666 -7.10 -0.35 -12.38
N ILE A 667 -8.27 0.09 -11.90
CA ILE A 667 -8.67 -0.07 -10.49
C ILE A 667 -8.64 -1.55 -10.10
N VAL A 668 -9.23 -2.42 -10.93
CA VAL A 668 -9.27 -3.87 -10.67
C VAL A 668 -7.86 -4.48 -10.72
N ALA A 669 -7.00 -4.04 -11.65
CA ALA A 669 -5.60 -4.48 -11.72
C ALA A 669 -4.79 -4.11 -10.47
N LEU A 670 -4.92 -2.88 -9.97
CA LEU A 670 -4.25 -2.44 -8.75
C LEU A 670 -4.83 -3.14 -7.51
N LEU A 671 -6.14 -3.39 -7.48
CA LEU A 671 -6.78 -4.14 -6.40
C LEU A 671 -6.29 -5.59 -6.35
N TYR A 672 -6.08 -6.21 -7.52
CA TYR A 672 -5.46 -7.52 -7.61
C TYR A 672 -4.06 -7.54 -6.98
N LEU A 673 -3.19 -6.58 -7.31
CA LEU A 673 -1.84 -6.51 -6.72
C LEU A 673 -1.88 -6.28 -5.21
N LYS A 674 -2.72 -5.34 -4.78
CA LYS A 674 -2.91 -5.02 -3.37
C LYS A 674 -3.36 -6.23 -2.55
N THR A 675 -4.30 -7.03 -3.08
CA THR A 675 -4.80 -8.22 -2.38
C THR A 675 -3.78 -9.36 -2.31
N ARG A 676 -2.83 -9.41 -3.25
CA ARG A 676 -1.66 -10.32 -3.18
C ARG A 676 -0.66 -9.88 -2.12
N GLN A 677 -0.25 -8.61 -2.14
CA GLN A 677 0.65 -8.04 -1.14
C GLN A 677 0.08 -8.14 0.28
N ALA A 678 -1.23 -7.93 0.45
CA ALA A 678 -1.90 -8.08 1.75
C ALA A 678 -1.84 -9.51 2.31
N GLY A 679 -1.57 -10.52 1.46
CA GLY A 679 -1.32 -11.90 1.84
C GLY A 679 0.15 -12.25 2.01
N GLY A 680 1.07 -11.28 1.96
CA GLY A 680 2.51 -11.50 2.07
C GLY A 680 3.15 -12.12 0.82
N GLU A 681 2.45 -12.15 -0.31
CA GLU A 681 2.99 -12.70 -1.55
C GLU A 681 3.97 -11.72 -2.20
N ASN A 682 5.18 -12.18 -2.52
CA ASN A 682 6.17 -11.36 -3.22
C ASN A 682 5.70 -11.09 -4.66
N LEU A 683 5.75 -9.82 -5.08
CA LEU A 683 5.41 -9.42 -6.46
C LEU A 683 6.55 -9.65 -7.45
N ARG A 684 7.77 -9.93 -6.96
CA ARG A 684 8.96 -10.12 -7.78
C ARG A 684 8.79 -11.24 -8.80
N ASP A 685 8.23 -12.39 -8.43
CA ASP A 685 7.97 -13.48 -9.37
C ASP A 685 7.02 -13.07 -10.51
N LEU A 686 6.02 -12.25 -10.17
CA LEU A 686 5.04 -11.74 -11.11
C LEU A 686 5.62 -10.64 -12.01
N PHE A 687 6.60 -9.87 -11.54
CA PHE A 687 7.31 -8.87 -12.36
C PHE A 687 8.43 -9.49 -13.19
N ASN A 688 9.10 -10.54 -12.68
CA ASN A 688 10.17 -11.27 -13.37
C ASN A 688 9.70 -11.84 -14.71
N GLN A 689 8.44 -12.27 -14.83
CA GLN A 689 7.91 -12.78 -16.10
C GLN A 689 8.02 -11.75 -17.24
N PHE A 690 7.89 -10.45 -16.94
CA PHE A 690 8.02 -9.37 -17.93
C PHE A 690 9.49 -9.02 -18.24
N GLU A 691 10.41 -9.31 -17.32
CA GLU A 691 11.84 -9.15 -17.56
C GLU A 691 12.42 -10.23 -18.50
N GLU A 692 11.79 -11.40 -18.56
CA GLU A 692 12.29 -12.55 -19.33
C GLU A 692 11.71 -12.66 -20.74
N THR A 693 10.44 -12.29 -20.97
CA THR A 693 9.74 -12.58 -22.23
C THR A 693 9.99 -11.62 -23.39
N GLU A 694 10.47 -10.40 -23.16
CA GLU A 694 10.29 -9.33 -24.16
C GLU A 694 11.44 -8.98 -25.11
N HIS A 695 12.61 -9.64 -25.14
CA HIS A 695 13.57 -9.70 -26.29
C HIS A 695 14.89 -10.44 -25.92
N PRO A 696 15.63 -11.02 -26.90
CA PRO A 696 17.01 -11.45 -26.68
C PRO A 696 17.82 -10.21 -26.28
N ARG A 697 18.49 -10.32 -25.13
CA ARG A 697 19.17 -9.19 -24.51
C ARG A 697 20.29 -8.72 -25.44
N LYS A 698 20.47 -7.41 -25.60
CA LYS A 698 21.67 -6.92 -26.29
C LYS A 698 22.89 -7.52 -25.56
N LYS A 699 23.94 -7.94 -26.29
CA LYS A 699 25.13 -8.59 -25.70
C LYS A 699 25.66 -7.87 -24.46
N TRP A 700 25.54 -6.55 -24.37
CA TRP A 700 25.93 -5.78 -23.18
C TRP A 700 25.00 -5.99 -21.97
N GLN A 701 23.68 -6.05 -22.15
CA GLN A 701 22.70 -6.35 -21.08
C GLN A 701 22.88 -7.79 -20.58
N GLU A 702 23.22 -8.71 -21.49
CA GLU A 702 23.58 -10.08 -21.16
C GLU A 702 24.90 -10.17 -20.40
N ARG A 703 25.92 -9.41 -20.80
CA ARG A 703 27.19 -9.29 -20.05
C ARG A 703 26.97 -8.70 -18.67
N VAL A 704 26.14 -7.67 -18.51
CA VAL A 704 25.80 -7.07 -17.21
C VAL A 704 25.06 -8.06 -16.32
N ARG A 705 24.00 -8.71 -16.83
CA ARG A 705 23.31 -9.78 -16.08
C ARG A 705 24.27 -10.92 -15.74
N ASN A 706 25.09 -11.39 -16.66
CA ASN A 706 25.97 -12.52 -16.42
C ASN A 706 27.05 -12.15 -15.41
N ARG A 707 27.55 -10.90 -15.39
CA ARG A 707 28.42 -10.39 -14.34
C ARG A 707 27.72 -10.32 -12.99
N LEU A 708 26.46 -9.88 -12.96
CA LEU A 708 25.63 -9.92 -11.75
C LEU A 708 25.45 -11.38 -11.31
N ARG A 709 24.91 -12.29 -12.12
CA ARG A 709 24.76 -13.71 -11.80
C ARG A 709 26.07 -14.43 -11.43
N GLN A 710 27.21 -14.05 -12.04
CA GLN A 710 28.53 -14.58 -11.68
C GLN A 710 29.01 -14.02 -10.34
N SER A 711 28.80 -12.74 -10.05
CA SER A 711 29.06 -12.19 -8.72
C SER A 711 28.25 -12.93 -7.65
N TRP A 712 26.97 -13.23 -7.93
CA TRP A 712 26.08 -14.02 -7.07
C TRP A 712 26.48 -15.51 -6.95
N ARG A 713 27.02 -16.12 -8.02
CA ARG A 713 27.57 -17.49 -7.97
C ARG A 713 28.89 -17.58 -7.21
N ILE A 714 29.71 -16.52 -7.22
CA ILE A 714 30.94 -16.46 -6.42
C ILE A 714 30.59 -16.34 -4.93
N THR A 715 29.51 -15.64 -4.56
CA THR A 715 29.04 -15.56 -3.17
C THR A 715 28.47 -16.89 -2.66
N SER A 716 27.67 -17.60 -3.46
CA SER A 716 27.04 -18.88 -3.05
C SER A 716 28.00 -20.06 -3.01
N ARG A 717 29.06 -20.09 -3.85
CA ARG A 717 30.07 -21.16 -3.78
C ARG A 717 30.91 -21.11 -2.49
N SER A 718 31.02 -19.95 -1.84
CA SER A 718 31.71 -19.84 -0.54
C SER A 718 30.93 -20.41 0.65
N SER A 719 29.63 -20.68 0.48
CA SER A 719 28.76 -21.24 1.52
C SER A 719 28.66 -22.77 1.51
N ASN A 720 28.99 -23.44 0.39
CA ASN A 720 28.87 -24.91 0.25
C ASN A 720 30.18 -25.68 0.44
N GLU A 721 31.32 -25.01 0.62
CA GLU A 721 32.61 -25.66 0.91
C GLU A 721 32.98 -25.67 2.41
N ARG A 722 32.07 -25.26 3.31
CA ARG A 722 32.28 -25.31 4.78
C ARG A 722 31.39 -26.30 5.53
N SER A 723 30.75 -27.23 4.82
CA SER A 723 29.91 -28.28 5.42
C SER A 723 30.31 -29.67 4.94
N ASN A 724 31.55 -30.05 5.16
CA ASN A 724 31.92 -31.44 5.40
C ASN A 724 33.05 -31.46 6.45
N PRO A 725 32.95 -32.28 7.50
CA PRO A 725 33.89 -32.29 8.63
C PRO A 725 35.33 -32.65 8.23
#